data_AF-A0A8C5LP13-F1
#
_entry.id   AF-A0A8C5LP13-F1
#
_cell.length_a   1.000
_cell.length_b   1.000
_cell.length_c   1.000
_cell.angle_alpha   90.00
_cell.angle_beta   90.00
_cell.angle_gamma   90.00
#
_symmetry.space_group_name_H-M   'P 1'
#
loop_
_entity.id
_entity.type
_entity.pdbx_description
1 polymer ?
#
loop_
_entity_poly.entity_id
_entity_poly.type
_entity_poly.pdbx_seq_one_letter_code
_entity_poly.pdbx_strand_id
1 'polypeptide(L)'
;MQYPLLGCLLSLFLGLAWSSPSCAPGDRALVSCIDNALGYCDDLPYAKTAFPNLLDQNTRPEIEFSAEYILLSVIDNLLQGECNPDLRLVGCSILAPRCEKNKIVKPCRKVCESLRKTCKPAFDAIEMAWPYFLDCDRFFVGEEEGCHDPLEKVRVNLDVVSEEYFPQTPNTFINFAHHTYNQMISVLKKTAGRCSHISKTYSIGRSFEGKELIVIEFSTKPGHHELLKPEFRYIGNMHGNEVLGRELLIYLAQYLCSEYILGNERIQEIVNTTRIHLLPSMNPDGYDLAAEEGAGYNGWTSGRVTAQNIDLNRNFPDLTAEFHKIFKMRSARLDHMPIPESYWEGKIAPETKAIMKWMRTVPFVLSGSLHGGDLVISYPFDFSKHPLEEKMLSSTPDEKVFQLLSKTYVASHPLMSSKAIDRCGGNFVSKGGIINGAEWYSFSGGMSDFSYLHTNCFELTLELGCEKFPTEDELYSGWQDNKESLLSFIEMVHRGIKGVVKDEYGNPIKKARISVRGIRHDIITAEDGDYWRLLIPGVHIVSAEAFGYTKITKKITLPAKMTRPGRVDFVLKRTEIKNQRFDKTLPEDIYERFDPLDRFDPHSHGTRGEPGEDGEISPDREKPWWWSYFSMLGQNRPQWLLKNN
;
A
#
# COMPACT_ATOMS: atom_id res chain seq x y z
N MET A 1 47.77 -65.41 33.16
CA MET A 1 47.68 -66.82 33.60
C MET A 1 46.60 -67.51 32.77
N GLN A 2 47.04 -68.55 32.05
CA GLN A 2 46.33 -69.75 31.57
C GLN A 2 44.78 -69.82 31.59
N TYR A 3 44.19 -70.04 30.41
CA TYR A 3 43.08 -70.98 30.16
C TYR A 3 43.54 -72.43 30.51
N PRO A 4 42.67 -73.47 30.71
CA PRO A 4 41.37 -73.76 30.05
C PRO A 4 40.33 -74.42 31.01
N LEU A 5 39.11 -74.81 30.61
CA LEU A 5 38.80 -76.15 30.07
C LEU A 5 37.35 -76.25 29.59
N LEU A 6 37.28 -76.78 28.38
CA LEU A 6 36.13 -77.11 27.54
C LEU A 6 35.82 -78.61 27.72
N GLY A 7 34.57 -79.00 27.48
CA GLY A 7 34.17 -80.39 27.19
C GLY A 7 32.70 -80.58 27.51
N CYS A 8 31.84 -81.20 26.72
CA CYS A 8 31.89 -82.06 25.54
C CYS A 8 30.39 -82.22 25.15
N LEU A 9 29.89 -82.66 24.00
CA LEU A 9 30.36 -83.11 22.69
C LEU A 9 29.08 -83.44 21.89
N LEU A 10 29.16 -83.29 20.56
CA LEU A 10 28.52 -84.12 19.51
C LEU A 10 26.97 -84.12 19.43
N SER A 11 26.34 -83.89 18.28
CA SER A 11 26.65 -84.59 17.01
C SER A 11 26.06 -83.93 15.75
N LEU A 12 26.87 -83.99 14.68
CA LEU A 12 26.54 -84.30 13.28
C LEU A 12 25.79 -83.28 12.38
N PHE A 13 26.62 -82.65 11.55
CA PHE A 13 26.35 -82.09 10.22
C PHE A 13 25.71 -83.08 9.24
N LEU A 14 24.77 -82.62 8.41
CA LEU A 14 24.79 -82.76 6.93
C LEU A 14 23.61 -82.03 6.27
N GLY A 15 23.91 -81.11 5.35
CA GLY A 15 23.05 -80.86 4.18
C GLY A 15 22.43 -79.47 4.04
N LEU A 16 22.92 -78.77 2.98
CA LEU A 16 22.16 -77.96 2.03
C LEU A 16 22.03 -76.44 2.26
N ALA A 17 22.74 -75.74 1.37
CA ALA A 17 22.32 -74.60 0.56
C ALA A 17 21.97 -73.27 1.28
N TRP A 18 22.72 -72.24 0.90
CA TRP A 18 22.34 -70.85 1.10
C TRP A 18 20.99 -70.56 0.42
N SER A 19 20.00 -70.22 1.24
CA SER A 19 18.85 -69.41 0.82
C SER A 19 18.65 -68.35 1.88
N SER A 20 18.78 -67.09 1.48
CA SER A 20 18.46 -65.88 2.23
C SER A 20 17.12 -66.01 2.96
N PRO A 21 16.94 -65.42 4.16
CA PRO A 21 15.63 -65.38 4.78
C PRO A 21 14.69 -64.59 3.88
N SER A 22 13.77 -65.31 3.26
CA SER A 22 12.61 -64.75 2.59
C SER A 22 11.85 -63.91 3.60
N CYS A 23 11.76 -62.60 3.38
CA CYS A 23 10.76 -61.78 4.04
C CYS A 23 9.38 -62.37 3.72
N ALA A 24 8.67 -62.82 4.75
CA ALA A 24 7.25 -63.05 4.64
C ALA A 24 6.56 -61.72 4.25
N PRO A 25 5.55 -61.72 3.38
CA PRO A 25 4.74 -60.54 3.16
C PRO A 25 3.97 -60.27 4.46
N GLY A 26 4.35 -59.25 5.20
CA GLY A 26 3.56 -58.75 6.30
C GLY A 26 2.17 -58.36 5.81
N ASP A 27 1.15 -58.74 6.57
CA ASP A 27 -0.25 -58.41 6.33
C ASP A 27 -0.42 -56.93 5.97
N ARG A 28 -0.83 -56.65 4.73
CA ARG A 28 -1.30 -55.32 4.33
C ARG A 28 -2.57 -55.03 5.12
N ALA A 29 -2.49 -54.13 6.09
CA ALA A 29 -3.68 -53.53 6.69
C ALA A 29 -4.63 -53.08 5.57
N LEU A 30 -5.90 -53.51 5.64
CA LEU A 30 -6.91 -53.08 4.66
C LEU A 30 -7.07 -51.55 4.78
N VAL A 31 -6.78 -50.84 3.69
CA VAL A 31 -7.00 -49.40 3.61
C VAL A 31 -8.51 -49.13 3.68
N SER A 32 -8.97 -48.36 4.66
CA SER A 32 -10.38 -47.97 4.78
C SER A 32 -10.53 -46.50 4.39
N CYS A 33 -11.42 -46.19 3.45
CA CYS A 33 -11.72 -44.80 3.10
C CYS A 33 -12.51 -44.12 4.23
N ILE A 34 -12.06 -42.94 4.64
CA ILE A 34 -12.67 -42.09 5.67
C ILE A 34 -12.97 -40.71 5.09
N ASP A 35 -13.79 -39.91 5.79
CA ASP A 35 -14.02 -38.52 5.40
C ASP A 35 -12.77 -37.67 5.61
N ASN A 36 -12.46 -36.84 4.62
CA ASN A 36 -11.42 -35.83 4.75
C ASN A 36 -11.89 -34.75 5.71
N ALA A 37 -11.16 -34.61 6.81
CA ALA A 37 -11.43 -33.61 7.85
C ALA A 37 -10.22 -32.70 8.10
N LEU A 38 -9.24 -32.68 7.20
CA LEU A 38 -8.09 -31.79 7.29
C LEU A 38 -8.52 -30.38 6.90
N GLY A 39 -8.59 -29.47 7.86
CA GLY A 39 -9.21 -28.14 7.67
C GLY A 39 -8.58 -27.29 6.56
N TYR A 40 -7.28 -27.46 6.27
CA TYR A 40 -6.60 -26.70 5.20
C TYR A 40 -6.75 -27.34 3.79
N CYS A 41 -7.26 -28.57 3.74
CA CYS A 41 -7.38 -29.38 2.53
C CYS A 41 -8.80 -29.89 2.31
N ASP A 42 -9.82 -29.24 2.90
CA ASP A 42 -11.21 -29.70 2.90
C ASP A 42 -11.96 -29.44 1.58
N ASP A 43 -11.43 -28.55 0.73
CA ASP A 43 -12.02 -28.12 -0.54
C ASP A 43 -11.52 -28.90 -1.78
N LEU A 44 -10.83 -30.03 -1.57
CA LEU A 44 -10.42 -30.95 -2.62
C LEU A 44 -11.61 -31.43 -3.49
N PRO A 45 -11.36 -31.91 -4.73
CA PRO A 45 -12.42 -32.38 -5.62
C PRO A 45 -13.14 -33.66 -5.14
N TYR A 46 -12.68 -34.27 -4.05
CA TYR A 46 -13.21 -35.49 -3.45
C TYR A 46 -13.33 -35.35 -1.92
N ALA A 47 -14.26 -36.09 -1.32
CA ALA A 47 -14.54 -36.04 0.12
C ALA A 47 -13.86 -37.14 0.93
N LYS A 48 -13.36 -38.21 0.29
CA LYS A 48 -12.82 -39.39 0.97
C LYS A 48 -11.29 -39.48 0.84
N THR A 49 -10.63 -39.72 1.96
CA THR A 49 -9.18 -39.95 2.09
C THR A 49 -8.89 -41.29 2.78
N ALA A 50 -7.63 -41.67 2.92
CA ALA A 50 -7.20 -42.89 3.60
C ALA A 50 -5.88 -42.71 4.35
N PHE A 51 -5.70 -43.51 5.40
CA PHE A 51 -4.46 -43.67 6.14
C PHE A 51 -3.88 -45.09 5.96
N PRO A 52 -2.55 -45.26 5.96
CA PRO A 52 -1.55 -44.20 5.89
C PRO A 52 -1.66 -43.40 4.58
N ASN A 53 -1.32 -42.11 4.62
CA ASN A 53 -1.30 -41.28 3.42
C ASN A 53 -0.06 -41.58 2.56
N LEU A 54 0.17 -40.80 1.49
CA LEU A 54 1.30 -41.03 0.58
C LEU A 54 2.68 -40.76 1.22
N LEU A 55 2.72 -40.16 2.43
CA LEU A 55 3.92 -39.92 3.24
C LEU A 55 4.04 -40.88 4.44
N ASP A 56 3.25 -41.97 4.45
CA ASP A 56 3.21 -42.98 5.52
C ASP A 56 2.75 -42.43 6.90
N GLN A 57 2.11 -41.25 6.92
CA GLN A 57 1.50 -40.68 8.13
C GLN A 57 0.18 -41.41 8.42
N ASN A 58 -0.05 -41.82 9.67
CA ASN A 58 -1.10 -42.79 10.03
C ASN A 58 -2.33 -42.14 10.66
N THR A 59 -2.23 -40.89 11.13
CA THR A 59 -3.32 -40.20 11.82
C THR A 59 -3.42 -38.74 11.42
N ARG A 60 -4.62 -38.16 11.59
CA ARG A 60 -4.86 -36.73 11.32
C ARG A 60 -3.96 -35.79 12.14
N PRO A 61 -3.82 -35.95 13.47
CA PRO A 61 -2.94 -35.07 14.25
C PRO A 61 -1.48 -35.13 13.78
N GLU A 62 -1.01 -36.32 13.38
CA GLU A 62 0.34 -36.48 12.81
C GLU A 62 0.53 -35.65 11.54
N ILE A 63 -0.50 -35.55 10.67
CA ILE A 63 -0.47 -34.66 9.51
C ILE A 63 -0.49 -33.20 9.95
N GLU A 64 -1.43 -32.79 10.81
CA GLU A 64 -1.62 -31.37 11.17
C GLU A 64 -0.40 -30.76 11.89
N PHE A 65 0.37 -31.57 12.63
CA PHE A 65 1.63 -31.16 13.27
C PHE A 65 2.88 -31.42 12.41
N SER A 66 2.73 -31.95 11.19
CA SER A 66 3.85 -32.22 10.30
C SER A 66 4.41 -30.95 9.65
N ALA A 67 5.70 -30.99 9.31
CA ALA A 67 6.34 -29.87 8.63
C ALA A 67 5.75 -29.62 7.22
N GLU A 68 5.24 -30.68 6.58
CA GLU A 68 4.62 -30.64 5.26
C GLU A 68 3.27 -29.90 5.29
N TYR A 69 2.42 -30.20 6.28
CA TYR A 69 1.14 -29.52 6.44
C TYR A 69 1.31 -28.06 6.86
N ILE A 70 2.23 -27.79 7.79
CA ILE A 70 2.56 -26.41 8.20
C ILE A 70 3.11 -25.64 7.00
N LEU A 71 4.06 -26.22 6.24
CA LEU A 71 4.55 -25.61 5.02
C LEU A 71 3.39 -25.24 4.10
N LEU A 72 2.50 -26.18 3.76
CA LEU A 72 1.35 -25.88 2.91
C LEU A 72 0.48 -24.76 3.49
N SER A 73 0.24 -24.73 4.80
CA SER A 73 -0.57 -23.68 5.45
C SER A 73 0.05 -22.28 5.39
N VAL A 74 1.38 -22.18 5.30
CA VAL A 74 2.09 -20.90 5.26
C VAL A 74 2.62 -20.55 3.87
N ILE A 75 2.68 -21.51 2.94
CA ILE A 75 3.37 -21.34 1.65
C ILE A 75 2.72 -20.28 0.77
N ASP A 76 1.41 -20.12 0.89
CA ASP A 76 0.66 -19.04 0.26
C ASP A 76 1.21 -17.67 0.67
N ASN A 77 1.45 -17.48 1.97
CA ASN A 77 2.05 -16.26 2.50
C ASN A 77 3.53 -16.14 2.11
N LEU A 78 4.28 -17.25 2.11
CA LEU A 78 5.71 -17.25 1.75
C LEU A 78 5.97 -16.88 0.29
N LEU A 79 5.10 -17.36 -0.62
CA LEU A 79 5.16 -17.09 -2.05
C LEU A 79 4.29 -15.91 -2.47
N GLN A 80 3.71 -15.15 -1.52
CA GLN A 80 2.87 -13.97 -1.79
C GLN A 80 1.69 -14.27 -2.73
N GLY A 81 1.10 -15.47 -2.60
CA GLY A 81 0.00 -15.96 -3.45
C GLY A 81 0.43 -16.50 -4.81
N GLU A 82 1.70 -16.38 -5.19
CA GLU A 82 2.20 -17.04 -6.40
C GLU A 82 2.03 -18.56 -6.24
N CYS A 83 1.38 -19.19 -7.22
CA CYS A 83 1.07 -20.62 -7.30
C CYS A 83 -0.09 -21.16 -6.46
N ASN A 84 -0.82 -20.33 -5.73
CA ASN A 84 -2.10 -20.71 -5.11
C ASN A 84 -3.25 -20.52 -6.14
N PRO A 85 -4.28 -21.39 -6.21
CA PRO A 85 -4.54 -22.59 -5.41
C PRO A 85 -3.84 -23.87 -5.87
N ASP A 86 -3.18 -23.84 -7.03
CA ASP A 86 -2.65 -25.04 -7.67
C ASP A 86 -1.66 -25.82 -6.78
N LEU A 87 -0.70 -25.12 -6.16
CA LEU A 87 0.31 -25.69 -5.26
C LEU A 87 -0.30 -26.27 -3.99
N ARG A 88 -1.30 -25.58 -3.43
CA ARG A 88 -2.02 -26.03 -2.24
C ARG A 88 -2.81 -27.29 -2.54
N LEU A 89 -3.63 -27.29 -3.60
CA LEU A 89 -4.47 -28.42 -3.98
C LEU A 89 -3.63 -29.65 -4.35
N VAL A 90 -2.55 -29.45 -5.10
CA VAL A 90 -1.62 -30.54 -5.44
C VAL A 90 -0.91 -31.06 -4.19
N GLY A 91 -0.44 -30.21 -3.28
CA GLY A 91 0.15 -30.63 -2.01
C GLY A 91 -0.84 -31.36 -1.09
N CYS A 92 -2.06 -30.84 -0.99
CA CYS A 92 -3.16 -31.46 -0.25
C CYS A 92 -3.52 -32.83 -0.82
N SER A 93 -3.40 -33.05 -2.13
CA SER A 93 -3.61 -34.38 -2.73
C SER A 93 -2.56 -35.43 -2.32
N ILE A 94 -1.42 -35.01 -1.76
CA ILE A 94 -0.40 -35.89 -1.19
C ILE A 94 -0.69 -36.21 0.28
N LEU A 95 -1.06 -35.18 1.06
CA LEU A 95 -1.38 -35.33 2.49
C LEU A 95 -2.74 -36.03 2.72
N ALA A 96 -3.71 -35.77 1.85
CA ALA A 96 -5.07 -36.27 1.90
C ALA A 96 -5.44 -36.92 0.56
N PRO A 97 -4.83 -38.06 0.18
CA PRO A 97 -5.00 -38.61 -1.16
C PRO A 97 -6.40 -39.18 -1.37
N ARG A 98 -6.91 -39.07 -2.60
CA ARG A 98 -8.22 -39.60 -2.99
C ARG A 98 -8.33 -41.09 -2.67
N CYS A 99 -9.35 -41.48 -1.92
CA CYS A 99 -9.64 -42.87 -1.62
C CYS A 99 -10.94 -43.32 -2.28
N GLU A 100 -10.87 -44.35 -3.11
CA GLU A 100 -12.02 -44.96 -3.77
C GLU A 100 -11.98 -46.47 -3.63
N LYS A 101 -13.13 -47.08 -3.31
CA LYS A 101 -13.25 -48.54 -3.17
C LYS A 101 -12.14 -49.13 -2.27
N ASN A 102 -11.82 -48.45 -1.17
CA ASN A 102 -10.79 -48.85 -0.22
C ASN A 102 -9.38 -48.96 -0.84
N LYS A 103 -9.10 -48.12 -1.84
CA LYS A 103 -7.79 -47.98 -2.48
C LYS A 103 -7.44 -46.51 -2.63
N ILE A 104 -6.16 -46.17 -2.39
CA ILE A 104 -5.61 -44.84 -2.64
C ILE A 104 -5.39 -44.66 -4.14
N VAL A 105 -5.86 -43.54 -4.67
CA VAL A 105 -5.67 -43.11 -6.06
C VAL A 105 -4.67 -41.96 -6.09
N LYS A 106 -3.53 -42.16 -6.75
CA LYS A 106 -2.47 -41.14 -6.83
C LYS A 106 -2.81 -40.01 -7.80
N PRO A 107 -2.29 -38.80 -7.60
CA PRO A 107 -2.44 -37.69 -8.54
C PRO A 107 -1.59 -37.88 -9.82
N CYS A 108 -2.00 -37.24 -10.91
CA CYS A 108 -1.33 -37.36 -12.21
C CYS A 108 0.01 -36.62 -12.27
N ARG A 109 1.06 -37.30 -12.77
CA ARG A 109 2.44 -36.76 -12.87
C ARG A 109 2.52 -35.48 -13.70
N LYS A 110 1.79 -35.42 -14.81
CA LYS A 110 1.73 -34.25 -15.71
C LYS A 110 1.28 -32.98 -14.98
N VAL A 111 0.39 -33.09 -13.99
CA VAL A 111 -0.08 -31.95 -13.18
C VAL A 111 1.05 -31.42 -12.29
N CYS A 112 1.78 -32.32 -11.63
CA CYS A 112 2.95 -31.97 -10.82
C CYS A 112 4.07 -31.33 -11.65
N GLU A 113 4.40 -31.89 -12.81
CA GLU A 113 5.47 -31.35 -13.67
C GLU A 113 5.13 -29.95 -14.19
N SER A 114 3.87 -29.74 -14.59
CA SER A 114 3.38 -28.42 -15.00
C SER A 114 3.45 -27.41 -13.85
N LEU A 115 2.98 -27.79 -12.66
CA LEU A 115 3.05 -26.96 -11.47
C LEU A 115 4.49 -26.61 -11.11
N ARG A 116 5.39 -27.60 -11.08
CA ARG A 116 6.81 -27.41 -10.80
C ARG A 116 7.44 -26.44 -11.78
N LYS A 117 7.16 -26.58 -13.08
CA LYS A 117 7.68 -25.66 -14.11
C LYS A 117 7.24 -24.21 -13.87
N THR A 118 5.97 -24.00 -13.51
CA THR A 118 5.42 -22.66 -13.28
C THR A 118 5.90 -22.05 -11.97
N CYS A 119 6.05 -22.86 -10.91
CA CYS A 119 6.24 -22.39 -9.54
C CYS A 119 7.68 -22.40 -9.05
N LYS A 120 8.57 -23.15 -9.70
CA LYS A 120 9.97 -23.21 -9.33
C LYS A 120 10.64 -21.82 -9.22
N PRO A 121 10.36 -20.82 -10.08
CA PRO A 121 10.92 -19.47 -9.94
C PRO A 121 10.55 -18.78 -8.63
N ALA A 122 9.32 -18.96 -8.13
CA ALA A 122 8.84 -18.33 -6.90
C ALA A 122 9.59 -18.88 -5.66
N PHE A 123 9.78 -20.20 -5.60
CA PHE A 123 10.63 -20.83 -4.57
C PHE A 123 12.09 -20.37 -4.69
N ASP A 124 12.56 -20.17 -5.92
CA ASP A 124 13.93 -19.72 -6.14
C ASP A 124 14.18 -18.31 -5.63
N ALA A 125 13.21 -17.41 -5.75
CA ALA A 125 13.27 -16.03 -5.30
C ALA A 125 13.42 -15.88 -3.78
N ILE A 126 12.89 -16.83 -3.00
CA ILE A 126 13.03 -16.84 -1.53
C ILE A 126 14.13 -17.79 -1.04
N GLU A 127 14.98 -18.29 -1.94
CA GLU A 127 16.04 -19.25 -1.65
C GLU A 127 15.57 -20.55 -0.97
N MET A 128 14.32 -20.94 -1.17
CA MET A 128 13.72 -22.16 -0.62
C MET A 128 13.89 -23.33 -1.59
N ALA A 129 14.26 -24.50 -1.08
CA ALA A 129 14.34 -25.73 -1.86
C ALA A 129 12.93 -26.22 -2.24
N TRP A 130 12.81 -26.88 -3.39
CA TRP A 130 11.52 -27.46 -3.81
C TRP A 130 11.09 -28.56 -2.83
N PRO A 131 9.83 -28.58 -2.34
CA PRO A 131 9.43 -29.52 -1.31
C PRO A 131 9.52 -30.97 -1.77
N TYR A 132 10.13 -31.83 -0.95
CA TYR A 132 10.39 -33.22 -1.33
C TYR A 132 9.10 -34.01 -1.56
N PHE A 133 8.02 -33.71 -0.84
CA PHE A 133 6.71 -34.36 -1.01
C PHE A 133 5.99 -33.95 -2.29
N LEU A 134 6.54 -32.98 -3.04
CA LEU A 134 6.12 -32.60 -4.39
C LEU A 134 7.09 -33.12 -5.45
N ASP A 135 7.80 -34.20 -5.16
CA ASP A 135 8.59 -34.94 -6.14
C ASP A 135 7.66 -35.73 -7.09
N CYS A 136 7.60 -35.28 -8.34
CA CYS A 136 6.73 -35.81 -9.38
C CYS A 136 7.04 -37.28 -9.73
N ASP A 137 8.25 -37.76 -9.46
CA ASP A 137 8.63 -39.16 -9.74
C ASP A 137 8.24 -40.11 -8.59
N ARG A 138 8.08 -39.57 -7.37
CA ARG A 138 7.85 -40.38 -6.17
C ARG A 138 6.36 -40.54 -5.84
N PHE A 139 5.59 -39.45 -5.89
CA PHE A 139 4.22 -39.44 -5.38
C PHE A 139 3.14 -39.39 -6.46
N PHE A 140 3.51 -39.20 -7.72
CA PHE A 140 2.61 -39.07 -8.85
C PHE A 140 2.84 -40.19 -9.87
N VAL A 141 1.78 -40.58 -10.59
CA VAL A 141 1.79 -41.68 -11.58
C VAL A 141 1.29 -41.21 -12.94
N GLY A 142 1.58 -42.00 -13.99
CA GLY A 142 1.09 -41.72 -15.34
C GLY A 142 -0.42 -41.93 -15.49
N GLU A 143 -1.01 -41.36 -16.54
CA GLU A 143 -2.45 -41.55 -16.86
C GLU A 143 -2.79 -43.04 -17.08
N GLU A 144 -1.85 -43.79 -17.66
CA GLU A 144 -1.91 -45.24 -17.90
C GLU A 144 -2.15 -46.07 -16.61
N GLU A 145 -1.75 -45.53 -15.44
CA GLU A 145 -1.85 -46.20 -14.14
C GLU A 145 -3.15 -45.86 -13.38
N GLY A 146 -4.03 -45.03 -13.96
CA GLY A 146 -5.29 -44.61 -13.34
C GLY A 146 -5.11 -43.54 -12.26
N CYS A 147 -4.60 -42.37 -12.66
CA CYS A 147 -4.44 -41.20 -11.78
C CYS A 147 -5.66 -40.26 -11.78
N HIS A 148 -5.69 -39.31 -10.85
CA HIS A 148 -6.69 -38.22 -10.83
C HIS A 148 -6.03 -36.85 -10.96
N ASP A 149 -6.77 -35.86 -11.48
CA ASP A 149 -6.33 -34.46 -11.55
C ASP A 149 -6.84 -33.69 -10.31
N PRO A 150 -5.96 -33.26 -9.39
CA PRO A 150 -6.36 -32.46 -8.22
C PRO A 150 -6.94 -31.08 -8.58
N LEU A 151 -6.71 -30.60 -9.81
CA LEU A 151 -7.11 -29.26 -10.28
C LEU A 151 -8.37 -29.29 -11.15
N GLU A 152 -9.06 -30.41 -11.25
CA GLU A 152 -10.21 -30.61 -12.13
C GLU A 152 -11.32 -29.55 -11.91
N LYS A 153 -11.69 -29.27 -10.65
CA LYS A 153 -12.69 -28.22 -10.32
C LYS A 153 -12.23 -26.81 -10.72
N VAL A 154 -10.93 -26.52 -10.61
CA VAL A 154 -10.36 -25.20 -10.96
C VAL A 154 -10.34 -25.02 -12.49
N ARG A 155 -10.02 -26.08 -13.23
CA ARG A 155 -9.99 -26.09 -14.69
C ARG A 155 -11.39 -26.01 -15.31
N VAL A 156 -12.37 -26.72 -14.74
CA VAL A 156 -13.78 -26.63 -15.18
C VAL A 156 -14.36 -25.23 -14.97
N ASN A 157 -13.96 -24.52 -13.90
CA ASN A 157 -14.35 -23.11 -13.71
C ASN A 157 -13.71 -22.15 -14.73
N LEU A 158 -12.64 -22.55 -15.41
CA LEU A 158 -12.04 -21.79 -16.51
C LEU A 158 -12.69 -22.11 -17.86
N ASP A 159 -13.12 -23.36 -18.08
CA ASP A 159 -13.74 -23.81 -19.33
C ASP A 159 -15.25 -23.46 -19.44
N VAL A 160 -15.92 -23.11 -18.33
CA VAL A 160 -17.33 -22.66 -18.33
C VAL A 160 -17.47 -21.14 -18.60
N VAL A 161 -16.35 -20.41 -18.74
CA VAL A 161 -16.36 -18.95 -19.01
C VAL A 161 -15.99 -18.60 -20.46
N SER A 162 -15.77 -19.58 -21.33
CA SER A 162 -15.48 -19.31 -22.75
C SER A 162 -16.70 -19.49 -23.65
N GLU A 163 -17.08 -18.36 -24.28
CA GLU A 163 -17.89 -18.24 -25.50
C GLU A 163 -19.41 -18.40 -25.37
N GLU A 164 -20.10 -17.34 -24.92
CA GLU A 164 -21.26 -16.81 -25.65
C GLU A 164 -21.68 -15.40 -25.17
N TYR A 165 -21.66 -14.44 -26.10
CA TYR A 165 -22.33 -13.13 -26.08
C TYR A 165 -22.00 -12.09 -24.99
N PHE A 166 -20.90 -11.34 -25.18
CA PHE A 166 -20.89 -9.89 -24.91
C PHE A 166 -20.15 -9.13 -26.02
N PRO A 167 -20.74 -8.07 -26.61
CA PRO A 167 -20.10 -7.30 -27.66
C PRO A 167 -18.92 -6.49 -27.10
N GLN A 168 -17.72 -6.85 -27.53
CA GLN A 168 -16.43 -6.15 -27.43
C GLN A 168 -16.30 -5.03 -26.37
N THR A 169 -15.96 -5.41 -25.15
CA THR A 169 -15.28 -4.53 -24.19
C THR A 169 -13.76 -4.61 -24.40
N PRO A 170 -13.02 -3.48 -24.43
CA PRO A 170 -11.56 -3.49 -24.47
C PRO A 170 -10.97 -4.12 -23.20
N ASN A 171 -9.77 -4.69 -23.30
CA ASN A 171 -8.99 -5.37 -22.25
C ASN A 171 -8.57 -4.45 -21.05
N THR A 172 -9.52 -3.95 -20.27
CA THR A 172 -9.25 -3.42 -18.91
C THR A 172 -9.74 -4.42 -17.87
N PHE A 173 -8.82 -5.26 -17.40
CA PHE A 173 -9.01 -6.36 -16.43
C PHE A 173 -9.05 -5.83 -14.98
N ILE A 174 -9.92 -4.84 -14.68
CA ILE A 174 -10.08 -4.35 -13.30
C ILE A 174 -11.06 -5.28 -12.58
N ASN A 175 -10.59 -5.97 -11.54
CA ASN A 175 -11.44 -6.75 -10.65
C ASN A 175 -11.97 -5.87 -9.52
N PHE A 176 -13.29 -5.76 -9.38
CA PHE A 176 -13.93 -4.98 -8.32
C PHE A 176 -14.19 -5.89 -7.12
N ALA A 177 -13.27 -5.90 -6.17
CA ALA A 177 -13.30 -6.72 -4.97
C ALA A 177 -12.51 -6.02 -3.85
N HIS A 178 -12.71 -6.40 -2.61
CA HIS A 178 -11.87 -5.91 -1.52
C HIS A 178 -10.50 -6.58 -1.56
N HIS A 179 -9.44 -5.77 -1.53
CA HIS A 179 -8.07 -6.30 -1.58
C HIS A 179 -7.47 -6.37 -0.18
N THR A 180 -7.15 -7.58 0.28
CA THR A 180 -6.28 -7.78 1.46
C THR A 180 -4.95 -7.05 1.27
N TYR A 181 -4.19 -6.83 2.35
CA TYR A 181 -2.87 -6.20 2.25
C TYR A 181 -1.97 -6.85 1.19
N ASN A 182 -1.88 -8.18 1.18
CA ASN A 182 -1.05 -8.92 0.22
C ASN A 182 -1.57 -8.80 -1.22
N GLN A 183 -2.89 -8.87 -1.42
CA GLN A 183 -3.51 -8.69 -2.74
C GLN A 183 -3.28 -7.28 -3.27
N MET A 184 -3.44 -6.24 -2.43
CA MET A 184 -3.16 -4.85 -2.80
C MET A 184 -1.70 -4.70 -3.27
N ILE A 185 -0.74 -5.19 -2.49
CA ILE A 185 0.69 -5.15 -2.84
C ILE A 185 0.94 -5.84 -4.18
N SER A 186 0.38 -7.04 -4.36
CA SER A 186 0.51 -7.83 -5.59
C SER A 186 -0.05 -7.09 -6.81
N VAL A 187 -1.27 -6.53 -6.71
CA VAL A 187 -1.90 -5.77 -7.79
C VAL A 187 -1.09 -4.52 -8.15
N LEU A 188 -0.59 -3.77 -7.17
CA LEU A 188 0.22 -2.58 -7.42
C LEU A 188 1.55 -2.92 -8.09
N LYS A 189 2.27 -3.94 -7.60
CA LYS A 189 3.53 -4.40 -8.20
C LYS A 189 3.31 -4.95 -9.62
N LYS A 190 2.25 -5.72 -9.85
CA LYS A 190 1.88 -6.23 -11.18
C LYS A 190 1.53 -5.10 -12.14
N THR A 191 0.79 -4.10 -11.67
CA THR A 191 0.46 -2.89 -12.43
C THR A 191 1.74 -2.16 -12.82
N ALA A 192 2.63 -1.91 -11.85
CA ALA A 192 3.90 -1.24 -12.11
C ALA A 192 4.80 -2.03 -13.09
N GLY A 193 4.83 -3.36 -12.97
CA GLY A 193 5.57 -4.22 -13.91
C GLY A 193 5.06 -4.11 -15.35
N ARG A 194 3.73 -4.04 -15.54
CA ARG A 194 3.09 -3.94 -16.86
C ARG A 194 3.40 -2.61 -17.57
N CYS A 195 3.47 -1.50 -16.83
CA CYS A 195 3.81 -0.18 -17.36
C CYS A 195 5.09 0.37 -16.73
N SER A 196 6.13 -0.46 -16.64
CA SER A 196 7.41 -0.12 -15.98
C SER A 196 8.15 1.09 -16.57
N HIS A 197 7.86 1.43 -17.83
CA HIS A 197 8.39 2.63 -18.50
C HIS A 197 7.79 3.94 -17.95
N ILE A 198 6.63 3.88 -17.30
CA ILE A 198 5.93 5.05 -16.75
C ILE A 198 5.53 4.89 -15.29
N SER A 199 5.87 3.79 -14.63
CA SER A 199 5.43 3.53 -13.25
C SER A 199 6.42 2.71 -12.45
N LYS A 200 6.38 2.89 -11.12
CA LYS A 200 7.20 2.17 -10.16
C LYS A 200 6.52 2.18 -8.79
N THR A 201 6.68 1.11 -8.03
CA THR A 201 6.28 1.07 -6.61
C THR A 201 7.46 1.37 -5.70
N TYR A 202 7.20 2.05 -4.59
CA TYR A 202 8.16 2.24 -3.50
C TYR A 202 7.44 2.33 -2.15
N SER A 203 8.15 2.03 -1.06
CA SER A 203 7.62 2.16 0.29
C SER A 203 8.03 3.51 0.89
N ILE A 204 7.13 4.18 1.60
CA ILE A 204 7.44 5.41 2.37
C ILE A 204 7.73 5.13 3.85
N GLY A 205 7.54 3.88 4.27
CA GLY A 205 7.70 3.44 5.66
C GLY A 205 6.89 2.20 5.96
N ARG A 206 6.80 1.88 7.24
CA ARG A 206 6.03 0.74 7.72
C ARG A 206 4.98 1.20 8.74
N SER A 207 3.85 0.50 8.76
CA SER A 207 2.86 0.61 9.83
C SER A 207 3.41 0.10 11.15
N PHE A 208 2.64 0.23 12.23
CA PHE A 208 3.02 -0.31 13.53
C PHE A 208 3.25 -1.82 13.51
N GLU A 209 2.44 -2.58 12.76
CA GLU A 209 2.61 -4.04 12.60
C GLU A 209 3.66 -4.42 11.55
N GLY A 210 4.38 -3.46 10.97
CA GLY A 210 5.48 -3.70 10.05
C GLY A 210 5.08 -3.82 8.58
N LYS A 211 3.81 -3.59 8.23
CA LYS A 211 3.31 -3.58 6.85
C LYS A 211 3.85 -2.36 6.11
N GLU A 212 4.41 -2.56 4.92
CA GLU A 212 4.89 -1.46 4.08
C GLU A 212 3.75 -0.54 3.65
N LEU A 213 3.95 0.77 3.82
CA LEU A 213 3.11 1.82 3.25
C LEU A 213 3.54 2.03 1.81
N ILE A 214 2.97 1.24 0.90
CA ILE A 214 3.37 1.19 -0.50
C ILE A 214 2.70 2.30 -1.31
N VAL A 215 3.50 3.00 -2.10
CA VAL A 215 3.07 3.99 -3.08
C VAL A 215 3.35 3.45 -4.47
N ILE A 216 2.41 3.62 -5.39
CA ILE A 216 2.66 3.49 -6.83
C ILE A 216 2.77 4.88 -7.45
N GLU A 217 3.84 5.14 -8.19
CA GLU A 217 4.03 6.37 -8.94
C GLU A 217 3.77 6.18 -10.43
N PHE A 218 3.27 7.23 -11.09
CA PHE A 218 3.15 7.33 -12.54
C PHE A 218 3.81 8.61 -13.06
N SER A 219 4.75 8.50 -13.99
CA SER A 219 5.47 9.59 -14.65
C SER A 219 6.27 9.08 -15.85
N THR A 220 6.56 9.93 -16.83
CA THR A 220 7.53 9.68 -17.92
C THR A 220 8.94 9.30 -17.45
N LYS A 221 9.33 9.70 -16.24
CA LYS A 221 10.58 9.26 -15.59
C LYS A 221 10.31 8.86 -14.13
N PRO A 222 9.84 7.62 -13.88
CA PRO A 222 9.62 7.15 -12.51
C PRO A 222 10.91 7.24 -11.67
N GLY A 223 10.77 7.63 -10.41
CA GLY A 223 11.84 7.75 -9.43
C GLY A 223 12.52 9.12 -9.41
N HIS A 224 12.24 9.99 -10.38
CA HIS A 224 12.91 11.28 -10.52
C HIS A 224 11.91 12.41 -10.71
N HIS A 225 12.16 13.51 -10.01
CA HIS A 225 11.52 14.78 -10.28
C HIS A 225 11.98 15.30 -11.66
N GLU A 226 11.06 15.87 -12.43
CA GLU A 226 11.36 16.52 -13.70
C GLU A 226 11.00 18.00 -13.61
N LEU A 227 11.93 18.87 -14.00
CA LEU A 227 11.76 20.33 -13.96
C LEU A 227 10.40 20.74 -14.54
N LEU A 228 9.60 21.48 -13.77
CA LEU A 228 8.26 22.01 -14.09
C LEU A 228 7.14 20.99 -14.13
N LYS A 229 7.44 19.73 -13.88
CA LYS A 229 6.45 18.67 -13.77
C LYS A 229 5.92 18.66 -12.33
N PRO A 230 4.68 19.10 -12.09
CA PRO A 230 4.14 19.11 -10.73
C PRO A 230 4.01 17.71 -10.17
N GLU A 231 4.22 17.62 -8.86
CA GLU A 231 4.02 16.42 -8.06
C GLU A 231 2.60 16.45 -7.48
N PHE A 232 1.83 15.40 -7.73
CA PHE A 232 0.47 15.20 -7.24
C PHE A 232 0.41 13.94 -6.40
N ARG A 233 -0.45 13.91 -5.37
CA ARG A 233 -0.74 12.65 -4.66
C ARG A 233 -2.20 12.41 -4.30
N TYR A 234 -2.54 11.14 -4.18
CA TYR A 234 -3.73 10.69 -3.46
C TYR A 234 -3.34 9.75 -2.32
N ILE A 235 -4.04 9.90 -1.19
CA ILE A 235 -3.89 9.06 -0.01
C ILE A 235 -5.26 8.49 0.32
N GLY A 236 -5.38 7.17 0.43
CA GLY A 236 -6.60 6.49 0.84
C GLY A 236 -6.44 5.84 2.21
N ASN A 237 -7.58 5.59 2.86
CA ASN A 237 -7.68 4.63 3.95
C ASN A 237 -6.71 4.94 5.09
N MET A 238 -6.63 6.23 5.46
CA MET A 238 -5.98 6.65 6.72
C MET A 238 -6.82 6.25 7.94
N HIS A 239 -8.14 6.12 7.76
CA HIS A 239 -9.01 5.36 8.64
C HIS A 239 -9.23 3.99 8.02
N GLY A 240 -8.87 2.93 8.73
CA GLY A 240 -8.79 1.58 8.14
C GLY A 240 -10.14 1.04 7.68
N ASN A 241 -11.24 1.45 8.32
CA ASN A 241 -12.59 1.08 7.92
C ASN A 241 -13.21 1.95 6.82
N GLU A 242 -12.52 2.98 6.35
CA GLU A 242 -12.98 3.84 5.26
C GLU A 242 -12.35 3.31 3.96
N VAL A 243 -13.02 2.30 3.37
CA VAL A 243 -12.42 1.36 2.41
C VAL A 243 -12.58 1.78 0.96
N LEU A 244 -13.65 2.50 0.60
CA LEU A 244 -13.86 2.89 -0.80
C LEU A 244 -12.66 3.65 -1.38
N GLY A 245 -12.06 4.55 -0.60
CA GLY A 245 -10.84 5.27 -1.00
C GLY A 245 -9.65 4.36 -1.31
N ARG A 246 -9.47 3.26 -0.57
CA ARG A 246 -8.42 2.25 -0.83
C ARG A 246 -8.60 1.62 -2.19
N GLU A 247 -9.80 1.09 -2.43
CA GLU A 247 -10.11 0.36 -3.65
C GLU A 247 -10.07 1.26 -4.89
N LEU A 248 -10.59 2.49 -4.79
CA LEU A 248 -10.53 3.46 -5.87
C LEU A 248 -9.10 3.79 -6.32
N LEU A 249 -8.13 3.85 -5.38
CA LEU A 249 -6.73 4.11 -5.75
C LEU A 249 -6.05 2.89 -6.39
N ILE A 250 -6.45 1.67 -6.01
CA ILE A 250 -6.02 0.43 -6.70
C ILE A 250 -6.59 0.38 -8.12
N TYR A 251 -7.86 0.75 -8.30
CA TYR A 251 -8.51 0.80 -9.62
C TYR A 251 -7.93 1.91 -10.50
N LEU A 252 -7.68 3.09 -9.92
CA LEU A 252 -7.07 4.22 -10.62
C LEU A 252 -5.67 3.87 -11.13
N ALA A 253 -4.86 3.18 -10.33
CA ALA A 253 -3.55 2.71 -10.75
C ALA A 253 -3.63 1.79 -11.99
N GLN A 254 -4.53 0.80 -11.96
CA GLN A 254 -4.74 -0.11 -13.10
C GLN A 254 -5.27 0.64 -14.33
N TYR A 255 -6.20 1.58 -14.13
CA TYR A 255 -6.79 2.40 -15.19
C TYR A 255 -5.75 3.29 -15.87
N LEU A 256 -4.94 4.04 -15.09
CA LEU A 256 -3.86 4.88 -15.62
C LEU A 256 -2.89 4.06 -16.47
N CYS A 257 -2.47 2.90 -15.96
CA CYS A 257 -1.57 1.99 -16.67
C CYS A 257 -2.17 1.48 -17.99
N SER A 258 -3.40 0.97 -17.94
CA SER A 258 -4.05 0.36 -19.09
C SER A 258 -4.37 1.38 -20.18
N GLU A 259 -4.99 2.50 -19.82
CA GLU A 259 -5.39 3.53 -20.76
C GLU A 259 -4.17 4.23 -21.40
N TYR A 260 -3.07 4.39 -20.65
CA TYR A 260 -1.83 4.90 -21.23
C TYR A 260 -1.28 3.98 -22.33
N ILE A 261 -1.26 2.66 -22.08
CA ILE A 261 -0.80 1.65 -23.04
C ILE A 261 -1.73 1.60 -24.26
N LEU A 262 -3.04 1.75 -24.05
CA LEU A 262 -4.04 1.77 -25.12
C LEU A 262 -4.03 3.05 -25.96
N GLY A 263 -3.24 4.06 -25.58
CA GLY A 263 -3.14 5.30 -26.34
C GLY A 263 -4.21 6.34 -26.04
N ASN A 264 -4.85 6.28 -24.86
CA ASN A 264 -5.81 7.29 -24.45
C ASN A 264 -5.11 8.66 -24.26
N GLU A 265 -5.39 9.61 -25.14
CA GLU A 265 -4.72 10.93 -25.18
C GLU A 265 -4.81 11.69 -23.85
N ARG A 266 -5.97 11.65 -23.17
CA ARG A 266 -6.15 12.34 -21.89
C ARG A 266 -5.26 11.74 -20.80
N ILE A 267 -5.22 10.41 -20.71
CA ILE A 267 -4.41 9.72 -19.70
C ILE A 267 -2.91 9.85 -20.01
N GLN A 268 -2.53 9.79 -21.28
CA GLN A 268 -1.16 10.08 -21.69
C GLN A 268 -0.75 11.50 -21.32
N GLU A 269 -1.58 12.50 -21.56
CA GLU A 269 -1.29 13.88 -21.17
C GLU A 269 -1.15 14.01 -19.64
N ILE A 270 -2.06 13.41 -18.87
CA ILE A 270 -2.01 13.41 -17.40
C ILE A 270 -0.66 12.84 -16.90
N VAL A 271 -0.26 11.66 -17.36
CA VAL A 271 0.98 10.98 -16.91
C VAL A 271 2.25 11.65 -17.48
N ASN A 272 2.18 12.19 -18.70
CA ASN A 272 3.31 12.86 -19.32
C ASN A 272 3.62 14.20 -18.66
N THR A 273 2.59 14.92 -18.22
CA THR A 273 2.72 16.27 -17.65
C THR A 273 2.72 16.31 -16.13
N THR A 274 2.35 15.22 -15.45
CA THR A 274 2.22 15.15 -13.98
C THR A 274 2.96 13.95 -13.44
N ARG A 275 3.63 14.09 -12.29
CA ARG A 275 4.13 12.93 -11.55
C ARG A 275 3.15 12.64 -10.42
N ILE A 276 2.49 11.50 -10.51
CA ILE A 276 1.32 11.13 -9.71
C ILE A 276 1.76 10.05 -8.73
N HIS A 277 1.43 10.22 -7.45
CA HIS A 277 1.73 9.27 -6.41
C HIS A 277 0.45 8.79 -5.72
N LEU A 278 0.17 7.48 -5.75
CA LEU A 278 -1.02 6.91 -5.15
C LEU A 278 -0.60 6.04 -3.96
N LEU A 279 -1.07 6.38 -2.76
CA LEU A 279 -0.96 5.58 -1.54
C LEU A 279 -2.35 5.00 -1.20
N PRO A 280 -2.67 3.75 -1.59
CA PRO A 280 -4.01 3.22 -1.37
C PRO A 280 -4.38 3.04 0.10
N SER A 281 -3.43 2.70 0.97
CA SER A 281 -3.69 2.51 2.40
C SER A 281 -2.58 3.12 3.25
N MET A 282 -2.94 4.19 3.96
CA MET A 282 -2.10 4.78 5.01
C MET A 282 -2.21 4.01 6.34
N ASN A 283 -3.35 3.38 6.63
CA ASN A 283 -3.59 2.57 7.83
C ASN A 283 -3.94 1.11 7.47
N PRO A 284 -2.97 0.31 6.96
CA PRO A 284 -3.24 -1.08 6.60
C PRO A 284 -3.52 -1.97 7.82
N ASP A 285 -3.05 -1.60 9.01
CA ASP A 285 -3.30 -2.33 10.25
C ASP A 285 -4.78 -2.21 10.66
N GLY A 286 -5.32 -0.98 10.66
CA GLY A 286 -6.73 -0.76 10.93
C GLY A 286 -7.64 -1.38 9.86
N TYR A 287 -7.20 -1.44 8.60
CA TYR A 287 -7.97 -2.09 7.53
C TYR A 287 -8.16 -3.58 7.78
N ASP A 288 -7.10 -4.30 8.17
CA ASP A 288 -7.22 -5.75 8.41
C ASP A 288 -8.24 -6.03 9.53
N LEU A 289 -8.22 -5.24 10.60
CA LEU A 289 -9.23 -5.32 11.67
C LEU A 289 -10.66 -5.04 11.16
N ALA A 290 -10.82 -4.01 10.32
CA ALA A 290 -12.12 -3.71 9.72
C ALA A 290 -12.60 -4.82 8.78
N ALA A 291 -11.69 -5.45 8.05
CA ALA A 291 -11.98 -6.50 7.07
C ALA A 291 -12.33 -7.83 7.75
N GLU A 292 -11.78 -8.12 8.94
CA GLU A 292 -12.17 -9.29 9.75
C GLU A 292 -13.65 -9.25 10.18
N GLU A 293 -14.19 -8.06 10.43
CA GLU A 293 -15.62 -7.88 10.76
C GLU A 293 -16.53 -7.94 9.51
N GLY A 294 -15.97 -7.62 8.34
CA GLY A 294 -16.65 -7.69 7.05
C GLY A 294 -17.35 -6.40 6.62
N ALA A 295 -17.55 -6.28 5.30
CA ALA A 295 -18.22 -5.15 4.66
C ALA A 295 -19.68 -5.02 5.12
N GLY A 296 -20.16 -3.77 5.29
CA GLY A 296 -21.53 -3.46 5.73
C GLY A 296 -21.85 -3.80 7.21
N TYR A 297 -20.94 -4.45 7.94
CA TYR A 297 -21.17 -4.91 9.32
C TYR A 297 -20.21 -4.31 10.37
N ASN A 298 -19.14 -3.64 9.96
CA ASN A 298 -18.00 -3.25 10.81
C ASN A 298 -18.20 -2.04 11.74
N GLY A 299 -19.45 -1.59 11.95
CA GLY A 299 -19.76 -0.44 12.78
C GLY A 299 -19.04 0.86 12.36
N TRP A 300 -19.23 1.94 13.12
CA TRP A 300 -18.68 3.25 12.73
C TRP A 300 -17.17 3.43 13.05
N THR A 301 -16.65 2.59 13.94
CA THR A 301 -15.36 2.81 14.61
C THR A 301 -14.39 1.62 14.57
N SER A 302 -14.86 0.40 14.30
CA SER A 302 -13.93 -0.74 14.26
C SER A 302 -12.95 -0.58 13.11
N GLY A 303 -11.66 -0.85 13.35
CA GLY A 303 -10.60 -0.63 12.36
C GLY A 303 -10.34 0.83 11.94
N ARG A 304 -11.00 1.83 12.54
CA ARG A 304 -10.76 3.25 12.22
C ARG A 304 -9.35 3.69 12.58
N VAL A 305 -8.92 3.39 13.80
CA VAL A 305 -7.64 3.80 14.39
C VAL A 305 -6.51 2.85 13.98
N THR A 306 -5.25 3.21 14.23
CA THR A 306 -4.13 2.27 14.07
C THR A 306 -4.17 1.15 15.13
N ALA A 307 -3.33 0.12 14.96
CA ALA A 307 -3.10 -0.91 15.98
C ALA A 307 -2.67 -0.36 17.35
N GLN A 308 -2.19 0.89 17.41
CA GLN A 308 -1.82 1.58 18.66
C GLN A 308 -2.97 2.39 19.28
N ASN A 309 -4.20 2.25 18.76
CA ASN A 309 -5.39 3.03 19.10
C ASN A 309 -5.19 4.55 18.91
N ILE A 310 -4.56 4.94 17.79
CA ILE A 310 -4.32 6.34 17.41
C ILE A 310 -5.18 6.68 16.19
N ASP A 311 -5.95 7.76 16.24
CA ASP A 311 -6.58 8.34 15.05
C ASP A 311 -5.52 9.13 14.27
N LEU A 312 -5.11 8.63 13.10
CA LEU A 312 -4.08 9.25 12.26
C LEU A 312 -4.45 10.68 11.84
N ASN A 313 -5.74 10.97 11.67
CA ASN A 313 -6.22 12.31 11.32
C ASN A 313 -6.40 13.23 12.55
N ARG A 314 -5.83 12.85 13.69
CA ARG A 314 -5.64 13.68 14.90
C ARG A 314 -4.18 13.66 15.38
N ASN A 315 -3.28 13.07 14.60
CA ASN A 315 -1.91 12.79 15.03
C ASN A 315 -0.85 13.70 14.38
N PHE A 316 -1.24 14.56 13.45
CA PHE A 316 -0.32 15.57 12.87
C PHE A 316 -0.12 16.75 13.82
N PRO A 317 0.97 17.53 13.66
CA PRO A 317 1.16 18.77 14.42
C PRO A 317 0.02 19.77 14.20
N ASP A 318 -0.53 20.30 15.30
CA ASP A 318 -1.54 21.35 15.25
C ASP A 318 -0.92 22.72 14.90
N LEU A 319 -0.63 22.91 13.62
CA LEU A 319 -0.11 24.17 13.10
C LEU A 319 -1.21 25.23 12.95
N THR A 320 -2.48 24.83 12.89
CA THR A 320 -3.61 25.76 12.73
C THR A 320 -3.83 26.59 13.99
N ALA A 321 -3.69 25.99 15.18
CA ALA A 321 -3.69 26.74 16.44
C ALA A 321 -2.57 27.78 16.49
N GLU A 322 -1.36 27.42 16.06
CA GLU A 322 -0.24 28.35 15.97
C GLU A 322 -0.51 29.46 14.94
N PHE A 323 -1.06 29.10 13.78
CA PHE A 323 -1.44 30.04 12.73
C PHE A 323 -2.39 31.10 13.29
N HIS A 324 -3.43 30.71 14.03
CA HIS A 324 -4.39 31.65 14.61
C HIS A 324 -3.78 32.60 15.65
N LYS A 325 -2.78 32.14 16.43
CA LYS A 325 -2.03 32.99 17.37
C LYS A 325 -1.24 34.08 16.63
N ILE A 326 -0.59 33.71 15.53
CA ILE A 326 0.38 34.59 14.86
C ILE A 326 -0.19 35.33 13.64
N PHE A 327 -1.38 34.96 13.14
CA PHE A 327 -1.97 35.52 11.92
C PHE A 327 -2.12 37.04 11.96
N LYS A 328 -2.41 37.63 13.12
CA LYS A 328 -2.55 39.09 13.25
C LYS A 328 -1.21 39.84 13.16
N MET A 329 -0.09 39.16 13.35
CA MET A 329 1.24 39.75 13.25
C MET A 329 1.64 39.89 11.78
N ARG A 330 1.95 41.11 11.33
CA ARG A 330 2.24 41.40 9.92
C ARG A 330 3.56 40.78 9.43
N SER A 331 4.55 40.65 10.30
CA SER A 331 5.87 40.07 9.98
C SER A 331 5.90 38.54 10.12
N ALA A 332 4.87 37.92 10.70
CA ALA A 332 4.84 36.48 10.89
C ALA A 332 4.74 35.73 9.56
N ARG A 333 5.55 34.67 9.44
CA ARG A 333 5.47 33.68 8.36
C ARG A 333 4.36 32.69 8.69
N LEU A 334 3.48 32.46 7.72
CA LEU A 334 2.28 31.62 7.83
C LEU A 334 2.34 30.43 6.84
N ASP A 335 3.46 30.30 6.15
CA ASP A 335 3.84 29.25 5.23
C ASP A 335 5.03 28.49 5.82
N HIS A 336 5.14 27.20 5.51
CA HIS A 336 6.22 26.33 5.98
C HIS A 336 6.50 26.47 7.49
N MET A 337 5.43 26.47 8.28
CA MET A 337 5.50 26.67 9.72
C MET A 337 6.27 25.50 10.37
N PRO A 338 7.26 25.76 11.25
CA PRO A 338 8.01 24.70 11.88
C PRO A 338 7.12 23.86 12.80
N ILE A 339 7.50 22.59 12.95
CA ILE A 339 6.87 21.68 13.89
C ILE A 339 7.28 22.09 15.31
N PRO A 340 6.33 22.39 16.22
CA PRO A 340 6.66 22.74 17.60
C PRO A 340 7.43 21.63 18.32
N GLU A 341 8.41 21.96 19.15
CA GLU A 341 9.18 20.97 19.92
C GLU A 341 8.30 20.08 20.80
N SER A 342 7.23 20.66 21.38
CA SER A 342 6.25 19.97 22.21
C SER A 342 5.47 18.86 21.48
N TYR A 343 5.41 18.90 20.14
CA TYR A 343 4.79 17.82 19.37
C TYR A 343 5.53 16.51 19.54
N TRP A 344 6.87 16.56 19.62
CA TRP A 344 7.73 15.38 19.73
C TRP A 344 7.67 14.70 21.10
N GLU A 345 7.10 15.36 22.10
CA GLU A 345 6.84 14.78 23.42
C GLU A 345 5.62 13.84 23.40
N GLY A 346 4.76 13.95 22.36
CA GLY A 346 3.55 13.15 22.20
C GLY A 346 3.76 11.76 21.59
N LYS A 347 2.70 10.93 21.63
CA LYS A 347 2.68 9.63 20.95
C LYS A 347 2.42 9.84 19.46
N ILE A 348 3.43 9.60 18.63
CA ILE A 348 3.35 9.78 17.18
C ILE A 348 3.40 8.41 16.49
N ALA A 349 2.38 8.13 15.68
CA ALA A 349 2.28 6.89 14.92
C ALA A 349 3.37 6.80 13.84
N PRO A 350 3.92 5.61 13.55
CA PRO A 350 4.93 5.45 12.50
C PRO A 350 4.41 5.87 11.12
N GLU A 351 3.13 5.68 10.84
CA GLU A 351 2.45 6.10 9.61
C GLU A 351 2.48 7.62 9.46
N THR A 352 2.17 8.35 10.54
CA THR A 352 2.25 9.82 10.56
C THR A 352 3.66 10.30 10.25
N LYS A 353 4.70 9.68 10.86
CA LYS A 353 6.11 10.03 10.60
C LYS A 353 6.50 9.76 9.15
N ALA A 354 6.08 8.62 8.59
CA ALA A 354 6.33 8.26 7.20
C ALA A 354 5.73 9.30 6.24
N ILE A 355 4.49 9.73 6.49
CA ILE A 355 3.82 10.76 5.69
C ILE A 355 4.50 12.12 5.83
N MET A 356 4.84 12.57 7.04
CA MET A 356 5.53 13.84 7.26
C MET A 356 6.89 13.88 6.56
N LYS A 357 7.65 12.77 6.63
CA LYS A 357 8.91 12.64 5.88
C LYS A 357 8.65 12.68 4.38
N TRP A 358 7.66 11.95 3.89
CA TRP A 358 7.32 11.90 2.48
C TRP A 358 6.93 13.29 1.93
N MET A 359 6.12 14.05 2.69
CA MET A 359 5.75 15.45 2.43
C MET A 359 6.97 16.38 2.28
N ARG A 360 8.05 16.15 3.02
CA ARG A 360 9.29 16.94 2.92
C ARG A 360 10.18 16.51 1.75
N THR A 361 10.11 15.25 1.34
CA THR A 361 11.00 14.69 0.30
C THR A 361 10.57 14.98 -1.13
N VAL A 362 9.27 15.16 -1.38
CA VAL A 362 8.72 15.37 -2.72
C VAL A 362 7.99 16.72 -2.74
N PRO A 363 8.22 17.59 -3.73
CA PRO A 363 7.62 18.92 -3.79
C PRO A 363 6.14 18.86 -4.23
N PHE A 364 5.29 18.22 -3.43
CA PHE A 364 3.86 18.09 -3.68
C PHE A 364 3.16 19.45 -3.83
N VAL A 365 2.32 19.56 -4.86
CA VAL A 365 1.57 20.77 -5.20
C VAL A 365 0.11 20.64 -4.81
N LEU A 366 -0.50 19.49 -5.13
CA LEU A 366 -1.91 19.20 -4.88
C LEU A 366 -2.07 17.76 -4.38
N SER A 367 -2.98 17.58 -3.42
CA SER A 367 -3.26 16.31 -2.77
C SER A 367 -4.74 16.13 -2.48
N GLY A 368 -5.19 14.88 -2.40
CA GLY A 368 -6.48 14.51 -1.81
C GLY A 368 -6.33 13.33 -0.84
N SER A 369 -6.97 13.43 0.32
CA SER A 369 -7.16 12.32 1.25
C SER A 369 -8.57 11.75 1.08
N LEU A 370 -8.70 10.46 0.77
CA LEU A 370 -9.97 9.80 0.50
C LEU A 370 -10.51 9.15 1.78
N HIS A 371 -11.74 9.49 2.13
CA HIS A 371 -12.44 9.11 3.35
C HIS A 371 -13.84 8.55 3.08
N GLY A 372 -14.46 8.02 4.12
CA GLY A 372 -15.85 7.54 4.11
C GLY A 372 -16.56 7.87 5.41
N GLY A 373 -17.89 8.00 5.34
CA GLY A 373 -18.77 8.35 6.45
C GLY A 373 -19.74 9.47 6.11
N ASP A 374 -19.51 10.19 5.02
CA ASP A 374 -20.47 11.11 4.41
C ASP A 374 -20.15 11.28 2.91
N LEU A 375 -20.87 12.15 2.21
CA LEU A 375 -20.64 12.44 0.78
C LEU A 375 -20.50 13.94 0.54
N VAL A 376 -19.27 14.45 0.68
CA VAL A 376 -18.92 15.87 0.59
C VAL A 376 -17.43 16.07 0.38
N ILE A 377 -17.04 17.19 -0.22
CA ILE A 377 -15.62 17.61 -0.23
C ILE A 377 -15.37 18.62 0.88
N SER A 378 -14.59 18.23 1.88
CA SER A 378 -14.13 19.10 2.96
C SER A 378 -12.80 19.76 2.59
N TYR A 379 -12.69 21.06 2.88
CA TYR A 379 -11.48 21.85 2.59
C TYR A 379 -11.00 22.64 3.82
N PRO A 380 -9.69 22.92 3.93
CA PRO A 380 -9.10 23.64 5.05
C PRO A 380 -9.74 25.01 5.37
N PHE A 381 -9.63 25.49 6.61
CA PHE A 381 -9.06 24.78 7.76
C PHE A 381 -10.04 23.81 8.42
N ASP A 382 -9.52 22.70 8.95
CA ASP A 382 -10.23 21.72 9.78
C ASP A 382 -10.37 22.18 11.24
N PHE A 383 -9.44 23.01 11.74
CA PHE A 383 -9.51 23.56 13.10
C PHE A 383 -10.11 24.97 13.14
N SER A 384 -11.06 25.17 14.06
CA SER A 384 -11.75 26.45 14.26
C SER A 384 -10.83 27.52 14.83
N LYS A 385 -11.08 28.75 14.39
CA LYS A 385 -10.41 29.96 14.92
C LYS A 385 -10.66 30.16 16.41
N HIS A 386 -11.83 29.75 16.90
CA HIS A 386 -12.15 29.80 18.32
C HIS A 386 -12.07 28.37 18.89
N PRO A 387 -11.12 28.08 19.80
CA PRO A 387 -10.86 26.71 20.27
C PRO A 387 -12.06 26.00 20.92
N LEU A 388 -13.06 26.75 21.38
CA LEU A 388 -14.28 26.22 22.00
C LEU A 388 -15.48 26.16 21.04
N GLU A 389 -15.36 26.70 19.82
CA GLU A 389 -16.45 26.65 18.84
C GLU A 389 -16.31 25.41 17.98
N GLU A 390 -17.21 24.45 18.17
CA GLU A 390 -17.18 23.17 17.46
C GLU A 390 -17.58 23.28 15.98
N LYS A 391 -18.31 24.33 15.58
CA LYS A 391 -18.77 24.53 14.20
C LYS A 391 -18.64 26.00 13.80
N MET A 392 -17.51 26.36 13.21
CA MET A 392 -17.23 27.73 12.81
C MET A 392 -16.35 27.75 11.58
N LEU A 393 -16.72 28.58 10.59
CA LEU A 393 -15.92 28.82 9.40
C LEU A 393 -14.50 29.29 9.78
N SER A 394 -13.50 28.54 9.32
CA SER A 394 -12.08 28.85 9.50
C SER A 394 -11.39 28.96 8.14
N SER A 395 -11.45 30.16 7.54
CA SER A 395 -10.95 30.38 6.18
C SER A 395 -9.43 30.42 6.09
N THR A 396 -8.91 29.84 5.02
CA THR A 396 -7.49 29.97 4.64
C THR A 396 -7.24 31.25 3.84
N PRO A 397 -5.97 31.72 3.74
CA PRO A 397 -5.59 32.77 2.80
C PRO A 397 -5.96 32.47 1.33
N ASP A 398 -6.01 31.18 0.96
CA ASP A 398 -6.33 30.70 -0.39
C ASP A 398 -7.74 30.10 -0.51
N GLU A 399 -8.69 30.55 0.33
CA GLU A 399 -10.09 30.09 0.38
C GLU A 399 -10.71 29.87 -1.01
N LYS A 400 -10.53 30.84 -1.92
CA LYS A 400 -11.12 30.77 -3.27
C LYS A 400 -10.50 29.67 -4.14
N VAL A 401 -9.23 29.35 -3.94
CA VAL A 401 -8.55 28.25 -4.63
C VAL A 401 -9.10 26.93 -4.11
N PHE A 402 -9.19 26.76 -2.79
CA PHE A 402 -9.78 25.57 -2.18
C PHE A 402 -11.22 25.33 -2.65
N GLN A 403 -12.08 26.35 -2.62
CA GLN A 403 -13.45 26.21 -3.14
C GLN A 403 -13.49 25.84 -4.63
N LEU A 404 -12.57 26.35 -5.45
CA LEU A 404 -12.48 25.98 -6.87
C LEU A 404 -12.08 24.51 -7.04
N LEU A 405 -11.08 24.06 -6.28
CA LEU A 405 -10.60 22.68 -6.27
C LEU A 405 -11.73 21.73 -5.84
N SER A 406 -12.39 22.01 -4.71
CA SER A 406 -13.49 21.20 -4.20
C SER A 406 -14.67 21.13 -5.17
N LYS A 407 -15.08 22.27 -5.75
CA LYS A 407 -16.16 22.31 -6.74
C LYS A 407 -15.84 21.56 -8.02
N THR A 408 -14.55 21.45 -8.39
CA THR A 408 -14.14 20.70 -9.58
C THR A 408 -14.39 19.20 -9.40
N TYR A 409 -14.07 18.67 -8.22
CA TYR A 409 -14.39 17.28 -7.88
C TYR A 409 -15.92 17.07 -7.85
N VAL A 410 -16.65 17.91 -7.11
CA VAL A 410 -18.11 17.80 -6.98
C VAL A 410 -18.81 17.84 -8.33
N ALA A 411 -18.44 18.77 -9.21
CA ALA A 411 -19.09 18.95 -10.52
C ALA A 411 -18.99 17.71 -11.43
N SER A 412 -17.99 16.84 -11.19
CA SER A 412 -17.75 15.62 -11.96
C SER A 412 -18.39 14.39 -11.31
N HIS A 413 -18.76 14.47 -10.03
CA HIS A 413 -19.36 13.37 -9.29
C HIS A 413 -20.89 13.43 -9.44
N PRO A 414 -21.55 12.37 -9.97
CA PRO A 414 -22.98 12.41 -10.30
C PRO A 414 -23.86 12.61 -9.06
N LEU A 415 -23.53 11.95 -7.95
CA LEU A 415 -24.26 12.12 -6.69
C LEU A 415 -23.94 13.44 -5.98
N MET A 416 -22.68 13.83 -5.78
CA MET A 416 -22.35 15.08 -5.06
C MET A 416 -22.90 16.32 -5.78
N SER A 417 -22.89 16.36 -7.11
CA SER A 417 -23.45 17.48 -7.91
C SER A 417 -24.98 17.49 -7.97
N SER A 418 -25.64 16.39 -7.59
CA SER A 418 -27.10 16.27 -7.61
C SER A 418 -27.76 17.22 -6.62
N LYS A 419 -28.90 17.78 -7.02
CA LYS A 419 -29.75 18.63 -6.16
C LYS A 419 -30.70 17.84 -5.25
N ALA A 420 -30.70 16.50 -5.35
CA ALA A 420 -31.50 15.66 -4.46
C ALA A 420 -31.00 15.77 -3.02
N ILE A 421 -31.92 16.03 -2.08
CA ILE A 421 -31.63 16.17 -0.64
C ILE A 421 -31.87 14.88 0.15
N ASP A 422 -32.72 13.98 -0.36
CA ASP A 422 -33.05 12.69 0.28
C ASP A 422 -32.03 11.60 -0.11
N ARG A 423 -30.76 11.88 0.15
CA ARG A 423 -29.62 10.97 -0.14
C ARG A 423 -28.46 11.25 0.82
N CYS A 424 -27.48 10.34 0.82
CA CYS A 424 -26.19 10.60 1.44
C CYS A 424 -25.60 11.94 0.94
N GLY A 425 -25.06 12.76 1.85
CA GLY A 425 -24.55 14.11 1.56
C GLY A 425 -25.62 15.15 1.19
N GLY A 426 -26.91 14.83 1.31
CA GLY A 426 -28.02 15.74 0.96
C GLY A 426 -28.06 17.03 1.79
N ASN A 427 -27.57 16.97 3.03
CA ASN A 427 -27.33 18.11 3.93
C ASN A 427 -26.37 19.17 3.34
N PHE A 428 -25.44 18.78 2.46
CA PHE A 428 -24.48 19.70 1.84
C PHE A 428 -24.93 20.27 0.49
N VAL A 429 -26.08 19.87 -0.02
CA VAL A 429 -26.63 20.40 -1.30
C VAL A 429 -26.77 21.92 -1.26
N SER A 430 -27.22 22.46 -0.11
CA SER A 430 -27.34 23.91 0.10
C SER A 430 -26.01 24.67 -0.03
N LYS A 431 -24.89 23.98 0.17
CA LYS A 431 -23.52 24.49 0.06
C LYS A 431 -22.83 24.08 -1.25
N GLY A 432 -23.55 23.37 -2.13
CA GLY A 432 -23.04 22.90 -3.41
C GLY A 432 -22.07 21.72 -3.29
N GLY A 433 -22.26 20.83 -2.31
CA GLY A 433 -21.49 19.60 -2.15
C GLY A 433 -20.09 19.80 -1.56
N ILE A 434 -19.79 20.99 -1.04
CA ILE A 434 -18.52 21.32 -0.38
C ILE A 434 -18.76 21.87 1.03
N ILE A 435 -17.76 21.75 1.90
CA ILE A 435 -17.82 22.28 3.27
C ILE A 435 -16.42 22.70 3.75
N ASN A 436 -16.32 23.78 4.52
CA ASN A 436 -15.09 24.06 5.26
C ASN A 436 -15.00 23.12 6.46
N GLY A 437 -13.84 22.49 6.71
CA GLY A 437 -13.70 21.46 7.74
C GLY A 437 -14.17 21.90 9.12
N ALA A 438 -13.67 23.04 9.61
CA ALA A 438 -14.06 23.60 10.89
C ALA A 438 -15.54 24.03 10.97
N GLU A 439 -16.15 24.40 9.83
CA GLU A 439 -17.59 24.70 9.76
C GLU A 439 -18.45 23.42 9.86
N TRP A 440 -17.93 22.28 9.41
CA TRP A 440 -18.59 20.99 9.56
C TRP A 440 -18.51 20.50 11.00
N TYR A 441 -17.28 20.30 11.47
CA TYR A 441 -16.92 20.00 12.85
C TYR A 441 -15.42 20.27 13.05
N SER A 442 -15.08 21.04 14.08
CA SER A 442 -13.71 21.46 14.35
C SER A 442 -12.87 20.36 15.00
N PHE A 443 -11.67 20.13 14.47
CA PHE A 443 -10.67 19.27 15.10
C PHE A 443 -9.26 19.72 14.75
N SER A 444 -8.30 19.44 15.64
CA SER A 444 -6.89 19.73 15.40
C SER A 444 -6.09 18.46 15.05
N GLY A 445 -4.88 18.66 14.53
CA GLY A 445 -3.96 17.57 14.17
C GLY A 445 -4.38 16.78 12.93
N GLY A 446 -5.17 17.40 12.04
CA GLY A 446 -5.54 16.85 10.74
C GLY A 446 -4.41 16.93 9.71
N MET A 447 -4.37 15.96 8.80
CA MET A 447 -3.35 15.90 7.74
C MET A 447 -3.47 17.06 6.73
N SER A 448 -4.72 17.44 6.40
CA SER A 448 -5.03 18.45 5.39
C SER A 448 -4.47 19.83 5.75
N ASP A 449 -4.74 20.28 6.98
CA ASP A 449 -4.20 21.53 7.54
C ASP A 449 -2.67 21.50 7.62
N PHE A 450 -2.09 20.37 8.05
CA PHE A 450 -0.63 20.21 8.13
C PHE A 450 0.04 20.30 6.76
N SER A 451 -0.52 19.64 5.74
CA SER A 451 -0.06 19.72 4.34
C SER A 451 0.08 21.17 3.89
N TYR A 452 -0.97 21.98 4.11
CA TYR A 452 -1.02 23.37 3.68
C TYR A 452 -0.11 24.29 4.51
N LEU A 453 -0.02 24.09 5.82
CA LEU A 453 0.75 25.00 6.68
C LEU A 453 2.25 24.68 6.74
N HIS A 454 2.64 23.42 6.55
CA HIS A 454 4.04 22.98 6.64
C HIS A 454 4.73 22.87 5.27
N THR A 455 3.99 22.74 4.18
CA THR A 455 4.55 22.54 2.83
C THR A 455 3.91 23.47 1.79
N ASN A 456 4.27 23.28 0.51
CA ASN A 456 3.60 23.93 -0.62
C ASN A 456 2.25 23.28 -0.99
N CYS A 457 1.94 22.10 -0.45
CA CYS A 457 0.88 21.23 -0.94
C CYS A 457 -0.51 21.69 -0.47
N PHE A 458 -1.43 21.84 -1.42
CA PHE A 458 -2.85 22.05 -1.14
C PHE A 458 -3.52 20.69 -1.02
N GLU A 459 -4.13 20.38 0.12
CA GLU A 459 -4.79 19.10 0.33
C GLU A 459 -6.28 19.27 0.59
N LEU A 460 -7.09 18.36 0.05
CA LEU A 460 -8.53 18.25 0.32
C LEU A 460 -8.85 16.93 1.00
N THR A 461 -9.94 16.92 1.78
CA THR A 461 -10.53 15.70 2.34
C THR A 461 -11.77 15.34 1.50
N LEU A 462 -11.73 14.18 0.85
CA LEU A 462 -12.75 13.71 -0.08
C LEU A 462 -13.59 12.62 0.62
N GLU A 463 -14.79 12.96 1.09
CA GLU A 463 -15.73 11.98 1.69
C GLU A 463 -16.56 11.35 0.58
N LEU A 464 -16.37 10.06 0.34
CA LEU A 464 -16.81 9.41 -0.91
C LEU A 464 -18.12 8.62 -0.80
N GLY A 465 -18.72 8.57 0.38
CA GLY A 465 -19.93 7.80 0.64
C GLY A 465 -20.21 7.65 2.12
N CYS A 466 -21.49 7.48 2.48
CA CYS A 466 -21.92 7.32 3.87
C CYS A 466 -21.54 5.97 4.45
N GLU A 467 -21.53 4.93 3.61
CA GLU A 467 -21.07 3.61 4.01
C GLU A 467 -19.54 3.61 4.00
N LYS A 468 -18.94 3.38 5.17
CA LYS A 468 -17.47 3.44 5.31
C LYS A 468 -16.82 2.24 4.64
N PHE A 469 -17.42 1.07 4.81
CA PHE A 469 -16.98 -0.19 4.22
C PHE A 469 -18.12 -0.76 3.36
N PRO A 470 -18.30 -0.22 2.14
CA PRO A 470 -19.34 -0.67 1.22
C PRO A 470 -19.10 -2.12 0.81
N THR A 471 -20.15 -2.83 0.40
CA THR A 471 -20.04 -4.22 -0.06
C THR A 471 -19.42 -4.30 -1.46
N GLU A 472 -18.92 -5.47 -1.86
CA GLU A 472 -18.21 -5.64 -3.13
C GLU A 472 -19.06 -5.27 -4.36
N ASP A 473 -20.37 -5.51 -4.31
CA ASP A 473 -21.32 -5.16 -5.37
C ASP A 473 -21.49 -3.63 -5.56
N GLU A 474 -21.15 -2.83 -4.56
CA GLU A 474 -21.15 -1.36 -4.62
C GLU A 474 -19.82 -0.77 -5.13
N LEU A 475 -18.74 -1.56 -5.22
CA LEU A 475 -17.42 -1.06 -5.64
C LEU A 475 -17.41 -0.58 -7.10
N TYR A 476 -18.14 -1.26 -7.98
CA TYR A 476 -18.22 -0.87 -9.39
C TYR A 476 -18.93 0.47 -9.57
N SER A 477 -20.07 0.69 -8.90
CA SER A 477 -20.77 1.98 -8.94
C SER A 477 -19.94 3.07 -8.27
N GLY A 478 -19.32 2.79 -7.13
CA GLY A 478 -18.38 3.70 -6.47
C GLY A 478 -17.24 4.15 -7.39
N TRP A 479 -16.69 3.24 -8.19
CA TRP A 479 -15.70 3.57 -9.23
C TRP A 479 -16.27 4.44 -10.34
N GLN A 480 -17.43 4.10 -10.89
CA GLN A 480 -18.05 4.89 -11.97
C GLN A 480 -18.34 6.33 -11.53
N ASP A 481 -18.81 6.50 -10.29
CA ASP A 481 -19.16 7.80 -9.73
C ASP A 481 -17.93 8.69 -9.47
N ASN A 482 -16.78 8.08 -9.16
CA ASN A 482 -15.58 8.81 -8.75
C ASN A 482 -14.52 8.94 -9.85
N LYS A 483 -14.47 8.06 -10.84
CA LYS A 483 -13.40 8.04 -11.86
C LYS A 483 -13.19 9.41 -12.53
N GLU A 484 -14.25 10.06 -13.00
CA GLU A 484 -14.13 11.36 -13.67
C GLU A 484 -13.69 12.46 -12.70
N SER A 485 -14.17 12.41 -11.46
CA SER A 485 -13.82 13.35 -10.39
C SER A 485 -12.36 13.26 -9.98
N LEU A 486 -11.85 12.03 -9.84
CA LEU A 486 -10.45 11.75 -9.54
C LEU A 486 -9.52 12.29 -10.64
N LEU A 487 -9.83 12.01 -11.91
CA LEU A 487 -9.05 12.49 -13.05
C LEU A 487 -9.09 14.02 -13.17
N SER A 488 -10.29 14.60 -13.08
CA SER A 488 -10.48 16.06 -13.14
C SER A 488 -9.75 16.79 -12.02
N PHE A 489 -9.67 16.20 -10.84
CA PHE A 489 -8.92 16.79 -9.72
C PHE A 489 -7.41 16.68 -9.90
N ILE A 490 -6.88 15.58 -10.43
CA ILE A 490 -5.45 15.48 -10.82
C ILE A 490 -5.10 16.61 -11.79
N GLU A 491 -5.94 16.84 -12.81
CA GLU A 491 -5.73 17.88 -13.82
C GLU A 491 -5.67 19.30 -13.21
N MET A 492 -6.28 19.52 -12.03
CA MET A 492 -6.26 20.82 -11.35
C MET A 492 -4.88 21.23 -10.84
N VAL A 493 -3.94 20.29 -10.73
CA VAL A 493 -2.53 20.61 -10.39
C VAL A 493 -1.88 21.54 -11.43
N HIS A 494 -2.45 21.60 -12.64
CA HIS A 494 -2.01 22.45 -13.76
C HIS A 494 -2.71 23.82 -13.81
N ARG A 495 -3.40 24.23 -12.74
CA ARG A 495 -3.99 25.58 -12.63
C ARG A 495 -2.98 26.59 -12.06
N GLY A 496 -3.29 27.88 -12.22
CA GLY A 496 -2.45 28.95 -11.70
C GLY A 496 -1.18 29.17 -12.51
N ILE A 497 -0.03 29.27 -11.86
CA ILE A 497 1.26 29.50 -12.51
C ILE A 497 2.32 28.50 -12.08
N LYS A 498 3.29 28.28 -12.96
CA LYS A 498 4.54 27.59 -12.64
C LYS A 498 5.73 28.27 -13.32
N GLY A 499 6.92 28.07 -12.80
CA GLY A 499 8.10 28.79 -13.28
C GLY A 499 9.39 28.26 -12.67
N VAL A 500 10.51 28.86 -13.07
CA VAL A 500 11.83 28.68 -12.46
C VAL A 500 12.32 30.02 -11.93
N VAL A 501 12.88 30.01 -10.73
CA VAL A 501 13.68 31.09 -10.17
C VAL A 501 15.15 30.75 -10.36
N LYS A 502 15.87 31.63 -11.05
CA LYS A 502 17.29 31.47 -11.33
C LYS A 502 18.07 32.74 -11.07
N ASP A 503 19.38 32.62 -10.92
CA ASP A 503 20.28 33.77 -10.86
C ASP A 503 20.60 34.32 -12.26
N GLU A 504 21.37 35.40 -12.31
CA GLU A 504 21.82 36.06 -13.55
C GLU A 504 22.73 35.18 -14.43
N TYR A 505 23.30 34.11 -13.88
CA TYR A 505 24.14 33.14 -14.58
C TYR A 505 23.34 31.91 -15.05
N GLY A 506 22.05 31.85 -14.74
CA GLY A 506 21.16 30.76 -15.10
C GLY A 506 21.14 29.59 -14.11
N ASN A 507 21.82 29.71 -12.96
CA ASN A 507 21.78 28.68 -11.93
C ASN A 507 20.43 28.71 -11.21
N PRO A 508 19.81 27.55 -10.91
CA PRO A 508 18.57 27.51 -10.17
C PRO A 508 18.75 28.02 -8.75
N ILE A 509 17.74 28.73 -8.22
CA ILE A 509 17.71 29.18 -6.83
C ILE A 509 16.65 28.37 -6.08
N LYS A 510 17.11 27.43 -5.27
CA LYS A 510 16.25 26.65 -4.37
C LYS A 510 15.77 27.47 -3.18
N LYS A 511 14.62 27.08 -2.61
CA LYS A 511 13.99 27.76 -1.47
C LYS A 511 13.75 29.26 -1.67
N ALA A 512 13.68 29.72 -2.91
CA ALA A 512 13.23 31.07 -3.23
C ALA A 512 11.74 31.18 -2.97
N ARG A 513 11.31 32.29 -2.38
CA ARG A 513 9.93 32.55 -1.97
C ARG A 513 9.16 33.17 -3.12
N ILE A 514 8.00 32.62 -3.43
CA ILE A 514 7.03 33.20 -4.36
C ILE A 514 5.82 33.69 -3.55
N SER A 515 5.62 35.00 -3.57
CA SER A 515 4.54 35.69 -2.84
C SER A 515 3.52 36.28 -3.81
N VAL A 516 2.24 36.24 -3.45
CA VAL A 516 1.16 36.82 -4.25
C VAL A 516 0.48 37.92 -3.44
N ARG A 517 0.47 39.15 -3.97
CA ARG A 517 -0.08 40.30 -3.26
C ARG A 517 -1.56 40.06 -2.92
N GLY A 518 -1.87 40.14 -1.63
CA GLY A 518 -3.23 39.95 -1.11
C GLY A 518 -3.50 38.54 -0.58
N ILE A 519 -2.59 37.58 -0.81
CA ILE A 519 -2.68 36.23 -0.28
C ILE A 519 -1.51 36.03 0.70
N ARG A 520 -1.82 35.83 1.98
CA ARG A 520 -0.81 35.67 3.05
C ARG A 520 -0.44 34.21 3.27
N HIS A 521 0.01 33.57 2.20
CA HIS A 521 0.55 32.21 2.22
C HIS A 521 1.47 32.10 1.01
N ASP A 522 2.78 32.13 1.23
CA ASP A 522 3.78 32.07 0.18
C ASP A 522 4.17 30.61 -0.10
N ILE A 523 4.73 30.33 -1.28
CA ILE A 523 5.35 29.02 -1.58
C ILE A 523 6.85 29.17 -1.75
N ILE A 524 7.57 28.06 -1.73
CA ILE A 524 9.01 28.02 -1.99
C ILE A 524 9.35 27.20 -3.24
N THR A 525 10.45 27.52 -3.90
CA THR A 525 10.99 26.72 -5.00
C THR A 525 11.59 25.40 -4.51
N ALA A 526 11.49 24.35 -5.32
CA ALA A 526 12.15 23.07 -5.11
C ALA A 526 13.67 23.16 -5.39
N GLU A 527 14.36 22.02 -5.32
CA GLU A 527 15.82 21.96 -5.49
C GLU A 527 16.30 22.49 -6.84
N ASP A 528 15.54 22.25 -7.92
CA ASP A 528 15.85 22.76 -9.27
C ASP A 528 15.35 24.19 -9.52
N GLY A 529 14.94 24.90 -8.46
CA GLY A 529 14.50 26.29 -8.51
C GLY A 529 13.12 26.49 -9.14
N ASP A 530 12.42 25.42 -9.50
CA ASP A 530 11.06 25.48 -9.99
C ASP A 530 10.01 25.56 -8.88
N TYR A 531 8.83 26.05 -9.26
CA TYR A 531 7.71 26.22 -8.36
C TYR A 531 6.37 26.09 -9.09
N TRP A 532 5.32 25.82 -8.32
CA TRP A 532 3.93 25.79 -8.77
C TRP A 532 3.06 26.53 -7.78
N ARG A 533 2.31 27.54 -8.25
CA ARG A 533 1.36 28.30 -7.45
C ARG A 533 -0.03 28.20 -8.03
N LEU A 534 -0.90 27.44 -7.37
CA LEU A 534 -2.31 27.38 -7.70
C LEU A 534 -2.97 28.75 -7.44
N LEU A 535 -3.70 29.25 -8.43
CA LEU A 535 -4.38 30.55 -8.39
C LEU A 535 -5.67 30.48 -9.19
N ILE A 536 -6.66 31.25 -8.74
CA ILE A 536 -7.89 31.48 -9.51
C ILE A 536 -7.62 32.39 -10.73
N PRO A 537 -8.47 32.33 -11.78
CA PRO A 537 -8.44 33.31 -12.86
C PRO A 537 -8.52 34.76 -12.36
N GLY A 538 -7.82 35.67 -13.05
CA GLY A 538 -7.77 37.08 -12.68
C GLY A 538 -6.38 37.68 -12.74
N VAL A 539 -6.28 38.92 -12.27
CA VAL A 539 -5.03 39.69 -12.26
C VAL A 539 -4.33 39.51 -10.92
N HIS A 540 -3.07 39.09 -10.96
CA HIS A 540 -2.24 38.85 -9.77
C HIS A 540 -0.94 39.65 -9.85
N ILE A 541 -0.42 40.05 -8.69
CA ILE A 541 0.92 40.66 -8.56
C ILE A 541 1.77 39.66 -7.78
N VAL A 542 2.72 39.05 -8.48
CA VAL A 542 3.54 37.95 -7.97
C VAL A 542 4.98 38.44 -7.81
N SER A 543 5.61 38.12 -6.69
CA SER A 543 7.01 38.47 -6.45
C SER A 543 7.83 37.24 -6.09
N ALA A 544 9.06 37.17 -6.61
CA ALA A 544 10.06 36.20 -6.20
C ALA A 544 11.18 36.91 -5.40
N GLU A 545 11.59 36.30 -4.29
CA GLU A 545 12.70 36.77 -3.46
C GLU A 545 13.47 35.58 -2.86
N ALA A 546 14.77 35.76 -2.64
CA ALA A 546 15.63 34.76 -2.02
C ALA A 546 16.71 35.45 -1.21
N PHE A 547 17.22 34.79 -0.17
CA PHE A 547 18.30 35.35 0.65
C PHE A 547 19.55 35.63 -0.19
N GLY A 548 20.11 36.83 -0.05
CA GLY A 548 21.25 37.28 -0.86
C GLY A 548 20.90 37.73 -2.29
N TYR A 549 19.61 37.80 -2.64
CA TYR A 549 19.13 38.23 -3.96
C TYR A 549 18.12 39.38 -3.90
N THR A 550 18.01 40.14 -4.99
CA THR A 550 17.00 41.20 -5.14
C THR A 550 15.60 40.62 -5.33
N LYS A 551 14.58 41.26 -4.73
CA LYS A 551 13.17 40.96 -5.00
C LYS A 551 12.75 41.43 -6.39
N ILE A 552 12.07 40.56 -7.15
CA ILE A 552 11.48 40.89 -8.46
C ILE A 552 9.98 40.69 -8.40
N THR A 553 9.22 41.66 -8.91
CA THR A 553 7.75 41.63 -8.94
C THR A 553 7.23 41.70 -10.38
N LYS A 554 6.23 40.87 -10.70
CA LYS A 554 5.56 40.82 -11.99
C LYS A 554 4.04 40.90 -11.82
N LYS A 555 3.38 41.64 -12.71
CA LYS A 555 1.92 41.61 -12.85
C LYS A 555 1.56 40.57 -13.90
N ILE A 556 0.66 39.65 -13.57
CA ILE A 556 0.20 38.58 -14.47
C ILE A 556 -1.31 38.60 -14.56
N THR A 557 -1.84 38.05 -15.66
CA THR A 557 -3.28 37.87 -15.87
C THR A 557 -3.55 36.43 -16.27
N LEU A 558 -4.34 35.74 -15.46
CA LEU A 558 -4.78 34.37 -15.71
C LEU A 558 -6.16 34.38 -16.37
N PRO A 559 -6.33 33.72 -17.54
CA PRO A 559 -7.61 33.69 -18.24
C PRO A 559 -8.65 32.84 -17.51
N ALA A 560 -9.93 33.11 -17.73
CA ALA A 560 -11.04 32.37 -17.13
C ALA A 560 -11.03 30.87 -17.48
N LYS A 561 -10.69 30.54 -18.73
CA LYS A 561 -10.46 29.17 -19.18
C LYS A 561 -8.96 28.97 -19.39
N MET A 562 -8.32 28.27 -18.47
CA MET A 562 -6.92 27.85 -18.66
C MET A 562 -6.89 26.45 -19.28
N THR A 563 -6.21 26.29 -20.40
CA THR A 563 -5.90 24.99 -21.02
C THR A 563 -4.50 24.49 -20.64
N ARG A 564 -3.66 25.35 -20.06
CA ARG A 564 -2.31 25.05 -19.57
C ARG A 564 -1.94 25.99 -18.42
N PRO A 565 -1.01 25.61 -17.53
CA PRO A 565 -0.54 26.46 -16.45
C PRO A 565 0.18 27.70 -17.02
N GLY A 566 0.02 28.85 -16.36
CA GLY A 566 0.72 30.07 -16.74
C GLY A 566 2.22 29.96 -16.46
N ARG A 567 3.07 30.27 -17.45
CA ARG A 567 4.52 30.24 -17.29
C ARG A 567 5.07 31.57 -16.79
N VAL A 568 5.72 31.61 -15.63
CA VAL A 568 6.28 32.84 -15.06
C VAL A 568 7.67 32.58 -14.44
N ASP A 569 8.73 32.89 -15.18
CA ASP A 569 10.10 32.71 -14.66
C ASP A 569 10.62 33.97 -13.98
N PHE A 570 11.51 33.83 -13.00
CA PHE A 570 12.17 34.94 -12.32
C PHE A 570 13.68 34.82 -12.43
N VAL A 571 14.34 35.94 -12.73
CA VAL A 571 15.79 36.05 -12.69
C VAL A 571 16.13 37.03 -11.58
N LEU A 572 16.75 36.55 -10.51
CA LEU A 572 17.12 37.38 -9.36
C LEU A 572 18.60 37.76 -9.45
N LYS A 573 18.93 39.00 -9.15
CA LYS A 573 20.32 39.48 -9.12
C LYS A 573 20.89 39.33 -7.73
N ARG A 574 22.17 38.95 -7.63
CA ARG A 574 22.85 38.93 -6.33
C ARG A 574 22.91 40.36 -5.79
N THR A 575 22.65 40.51 -4.50
CA THR A 575 22.81 41.80 -3.81
C THR A 575 23.85 41.67 -2.72
N GLU A 576 24.70 42.68 -2.56
CA GLU A 576 25.59 42.75 -1.40
C GLU A 576 24.75 42.81 -0.12
N ILE A 577 25.07 41.97 0.87
CA ILE A 577 24.44 41.94 2.19
C ILE A 577 24.94 43.17 2.97
N LYS A 578 24.57 44.38 2.53
CA LYS A 578 24.88 45.63 3.24
C LYS A 578 23.74 45.92 4.20
N ASN A 579 23.91 45.55 5.48
CA ASN A 579 23.15 46.03 6.65
C ASN A 579 21.70 46.46 6.37
N GLN A 580 20.95 45.65 5.61
CA GLN A 580 19.51 45.76 5.65
C GLN A 580 19.16 45.28 7.04
N ARG A 581 18.38 46.10 7.77
CA ARG A 581 17.65 45.64 8.96
C ARG A 581 16.69 44.54 8.51
N PHE A 582 17.23 43.36 8.22
CA PHE A 582 16.50 42.13 8.35
C PHE A 582 16.16 42.05 9.82
N ASP A 583 14.86 41.98 10.09
CA ASP A 583 14.36 41.75 11.41
C ASP A 583 15.09 40.52 11.95
N LYS A 584 15.97 40.70 12.95
CA LYS A 584 16.74 39.63 13.61
C LYS A 584 15.84 38.60 14.31
N THR A 585 14.53 38.73 14.14
CA THR A 585 13.48 37.80 14.57
C THR A 585 13.19 36.70 13.55
N LEU A 586 13.83 36.71 12.37
CA LEU A 586 13.77 35.60 11.41
C LEU A 586 15.04 34.76 11.56
N PRO A 587 15.02 33.65 12.32
CA PRO A 587 16.15 32.75 12.34
C PRO A 587 16.25 32.12 10.95
N GLU A 588 17.39 32.30 10.29
CA GLU A 588 17.85 31.43 9.20
C GLU A 588 17.96 29.97 9.69
N ASP A 589 17.95 29.76 11.01
CA ASP A 589 18.25 28.49 11.67
C ASP A 589 17.02 27.64 12.05
N ILE A 590 15.80 27.98 11.63
CA ILE A 590 14.63 27.12 11.96
C ILE A 590 14.70 25.77 11.21
N TYR A 591 15.33 25.72 10.03
CA TYR A 591 15.47 24.48 9.25
C TYR A 591 16.71 23.66 9.62
N GLU A 592 17.69 24.24 10.32
CA GLU A 592 18.83 23.52 10.90
C GLU A 592 18.64 23.23 12.38
N ARG A 593 17.47 23.58 12.95
CA ARG A 593 17.06 23.07 14.24
C ARG A 593 16.83 21.57 14.07
N PHE A 594 17.53 20.78 14.87
CA PHE A 594 17.43 19.32 14.92
C PHE A 594 15.97 18.85 14.67
N ASP A 595 15.68 18.35 13.48
CA ASP A 595 14.37 17.76 13.16
C ASP A 595 14.49 16.25 13.39
N PRO A 596 13.79 15.67 14.39
CA PRO A 596 13.80 14.23 14.63
C PRO A 596 13.45 13.38 13.40
N LEU A 597 12.75 13.94 12.39
CA LEU A 597 12.48 13.26 11.11
C LEU A 597 13.75 12.97 10.31
N ASP A 598 14.80 13.76 10.46
CA ASP A 598 16.05 13.60 9.71
C ASP A 598 16.83 12.34 10.17
N ARG A 599 16.59 11.88 11.42
CA ARG A 599 17.10 10.60 11.95
C ARG A 599 16.11 9.44 11.83
N PHE A 600 14.86 9.72 11.47
CA PHE A 600 13.85 8.67 11.32
C PHE A 600 14.15 7.86 10.06
N ASP A 601 14.53 6.60 10.25
CA ASP A 601 14.58 5.61 9.18
C ASP A 601 13.24 4.86 9.11
N PRO A 602 12.43 5.08 8.07
CA PRO A 602 11.15 4.40 7.87
C PRO A 602 11.27 2.87 7.75
N HIS A 603 12.49 2.35 7.54
CA HIS A 603 12.77 0.94 7.34
C HIS A 603 13.54 0.30 8.50
N SER A 604 13.94 1.06 9.52
CA SER A 604 14.61 0.48 10.68
C SER A 604 13.63 -0.37 11.48
N HIS A 605 13.88 -1.68 11.57
CA HIS A 605 13.25 -2.51 12.60
C HIS A 605 13.60 -1.91 13.96
N GLY A 606 12.59 -1.65 14.79
CA GLY A 606 12.80 -1.15 16.14
C GLY A 606 13.53 -2.17 17.00
N THR A 607 14.86 -2.25 16.91
CA THR A 607 15.69 -2.78 17.99
C THR A 607 15.83 -1.68 19.04
N ARG A 608 14.79 -1.51 19.87
CA ARG A 608 15.02 -1.14 21.26
C ARG A 608 15.24 -2.45 22.02
N GLY A 609 16.44 -3.00 21.90
CA GLY A 609 16.94 -3.91 22.91
C GLY A 609 17.19 -3.10 24.17
N GLU A 610 16.56 -3.49 25.27
CA GLU A 610 17.10 -3.18 26.59
C GLU A 610 18.54 -3.74 26.66
N PRO A 611 19.48 -3.04 27.35
CA PRO A 611 20.83 -3.56 27.49
C PRO A 611 20.81 -4.75 28.46
N GLY A 612 20.74 -5.96 27.91
CA GLY A 612 21.07 -7.18 28.64
C GLY A 612 22.59 -7.35 28.67
N GLU A 613 23.13 -7.50 29.87
CA GLU A 613 24.52 -7.83 30.13
C GLU A 613 24.89 -9.19 29.53
N ASP A 614 26.08 -9.22 28.93
CA ASP A 614 26.96 -10.37 28.65
C ASP A 614 26.49 -11.52 27.71
N GLY A 615 27.31 -11.77 26.68
CA GLY A 615 27.57 -13.14 26.21
C GLY A 615 27.52 -13.42 24.70
N GLU A 616 28.70 -13.39 24.09
CA GLU A 616 29.15 -14.20 22.92
C GLU A 616 28.37 -14.18 21.59
N ILE A 617 28.99 -13.56 20.58
CA ILE A 617 28.63 -13.67 19.16
C ILE A 617 29.24 -14.96 18.59
N SER A 618 28.38 -15.93 18.27
CA SER A 618 28.67 -17.04 17.36
C SER A 618 28.32 -16.63 15.92
N PRO A 619 29.11 -16.99 14.89
CA PRO A 619 28.84 -16.62 13.51
C PRO A 619 27.80 -17.59 12.91
N ASP A 620 26.54 -17.47 13.32
CA ASP A 620 25.45 -18.13 12.61
C ASP A 620 25.15 -17.33 11.34
N ARG A 621 25.26 -17.99 10.17
CA ARG A 621 24.68 -17.49 8.92
C ARG A 621 23.22 -17.17 9.20
N GLU A 622 22.84 -15.90 9.07
CA GLU A 622 21.45 -15.44 9.20
C GLU A 622 20.56 -16.37 8.36
N LYS A 623 19.72 -17.15 9.05
CA LYS A 623 18.75 -18.02 8.37
C LYS A 623 17.75 -17.13 7.62
N PRO A 624 17.22 -17.57 6.46
CA PRO A 624 16.25 -16.78 5.69
C PRO A 624 15.05 -16.33 6.55
N TRP A 625 14.47 -15.18 6.23
CA TRP A 625 13.38 -14.56 7.00
C TRP A 625 12.19 -15.49 7.27
N TRP A 626 11.88 -16.37 6.32
CA TRP A 626 10.79 -17.35 6.41
C TRP A 626 11.09 -18.52 7.37
N TRP A 627 12.32 -18.67 7.85
CA TRP A 627 12.71 -19.74 8.78
C TRP A 627 11.97 -19.64 10.13
N SER A 628 11.51 -18.44 10.47
CA SER A 628 10.73 -18.14 11.67
C SER A 628 9.37 -18.87 11.73
N TYR A 629 8.73 -19.15 10.59
CA TYR A 629 7.46 -19.90 10.53
C TYR A 629 7.58 -21.33 11.05
N PHE A 630 8.79 -21.90 11.02
CA PHE A 630 9.06 -23.26 11.50
C PHE A 630 9.65 -23.28 12.92
N SER A 631 9.75 -22.14 13.59
CA SER A 631 10.34 -22.03 14.94
C SER A 631 9.60 -22.89 15.97
N MET A 632 8.28 -23.06 15.81
CA MET A 632 7.39 -23.84 16.68
C MET A 632 7.58 -25.36 16.59
N LEU A 633 8.28 -25.87 15.57
CA LEU A 633 8.54 -27.30 15.39
C LEU A 633 9.69 -27.85 16.25
N GLY A 634 10.35 -27.01 17.05
CA GLY A 634 11.41 -27.44 17.97
C GLY A 634 12.55 -28.18 17.26
N GLN A 635 12.78 -29.45 17.62
CA GLN A 635 13.81 -30.31 17.00
C GLN A 635 13.41 -30.87 15.62
N ASN A 636 12.14 -30.77 15.21
CA ASN A 636 11.61 -31.32 13.96
C ASN A 636 11.54 -30.30 12.81
N ARG A 637 12.45 -29.32 12.79
CA ARG A 637 12.46 -28.27 11.76
C ARG A 637 12.86 -28.83 10.38
N PRO A 638 12.16 -28.46 9.29
CA PRO A 638 12.43 -28.97 7.94
C PRO A 638 13.70 -28.37 7.33
N GLN A 639 14.87 -28.89 7.72
CA GLN A 639 16.18 -28.47 7.17
C GLN A 639 16.29 -28.68 5.64
N TRP A 640 15.48 -29.58 5.08
CA TRP A 640 15.38 -29.83 3.65
C TRP A 640 14.81 -28.65 2.84
N LEU A 641 14.25 -27.62 3.49
CA LEU A 641 13.82 -26.38 2.83
C LEU A 641 14.99 -25.44 2.49
N LEU A 642 16.16 -25.63 3.09
CA LEU A 642 17.32 -24.78 2.84
C LEU A 642 18.13 -25.31 1.67
N LYS A 643 18.35 -24.48 0.64
CA LYS A 643 19.12 -24.87 -0.56
C LYS A 643 20.60 -25.18 -0.30
N ASN A 644 21.19 -24.62 0.76
CA ASN A 644 22.63 -24.65 1.04
C ASN A 644 22.96 -25.10 2.49
N ASN A 645 22.35 -26.21 2.94
CA ASN A 645 22.77 -26.87 4.18
C ASN A 645 23.85 -27.91 3.91
#